data_AF-A0A0Q8WN26-F1
#
_entry.id   AF-A0A0Q8WN26-F1
#
_cell.length_a   1.000
_cell.length_b   1.000
_cell.length_c   1.000
_cell.angle_alpha   90.00
_cell.angle_beta   90.00
_cell.angle_gamma   90.00
#
_symmetry.space_group_name_H-M   'P 1'
#
loop_
_entity.id
_entity.type
_entity.pdbx_description
1 polymer ?
#
loop_
_entity_poly.entity_id
_entity_poly.type
_entity_poly.pdbx_seq_one_letter_code
_entity_poly.pdbx_strand_id
1 'polypeptide(L)'
;MHPSCAPLKPSAPPRVFLAVLGTICLLSAVVSPAVQAQTARKPSPYENARPLRPDEREARKEEDARWGGPAFLNQVRTEDEFRQLARFYNAGTPLEIPHVLFVIDRQRANRIYFVHTPRYALHETFARERRLLSGDKAALIAQYKDPNRRLLFGTLSWQRDLPGYTYEFWEGDLLTPELLALTGERLGATFYSPVRFKSNSTRQEQTAQGVGLSFVTQEALLREQTFLPLNTGRAQGRLRIVKSVDDTPDLSPTDILVLDEVPVALPPVAGLITQRPSTLLSHVNLLAKGWRIPNAYVRDAVEALREHDGQWVELTVSSNGYQVQRIAQPAAPAVKPANAALPKPDLSVRDIKPLSGMTARDSRHCGVKAANLGALKAVLPPTASVPDGFCIPFAHYAAFMRQLRVPERVAALEQRPDFAGDANVRRAELAALRQAIIQAPAGPAQASAWTDRWQKQLGSRGVFVRSSSNSEDLPGFSGAGLYTTVPNVTQADALARAVRTVWASVYNFEAYEARRAAGIGQEGVVMGVLVQLAAASDSSGVMITRDPFDASRRYVTYLSAKRGLGIKVVEGKRQAEQLMYSSWSKAVQVLSRSAEDTQLVADAAGGVREVPIEGARQVLNDALVARLAAVGRQVKQRLGNVDQDIEWAVQGDSILILQARPYIDGSQ
;
A
#
# COMPACT_ATOMS: atom_id res chain seq x y z
N MET A 1 85.80 16.57 -17.21
CA MET A 1 86.12 15.12 -17.29
C MET A 1 84.83 14.39 -17.66
N HIS A 2 84.78 13.83 -18.87
CA HIS A 2 83.75 12.90 -19.39
C HIS A 2 84.08 11.44 -18.94
N PRO A 3 83.29 10.36 -19.22
CA PRO A 3 82.03 10.22 -20.02
C PRO A 3 80.94 9.18 -19.54
N SER A 4 79.77 9.17 -20.24
CA SER A 4 79.00 8.02 -20.88
C SER A 4 78.32 6.91 -20.01
N CYS A 5 77.19 6.20 -20.31
CA CYS A 5 76.26 6.08 -21.47
C CYS A 5 74.91 5.38 -21.10
N ALA A 6 73.82 5.79 -21.79
CA ALA A 6 72.66 5.06 -22.39
C ALA A 6 71.71 4.02 -21.66
N PRO A 7 70.45 3.83 -22.18
CA PRO A 7 69.28 3.26 -21.44
C PRO A 7 68.72 1.91 -21.97
N LEU A 8 67.77 1.27 -21.26
CA LEU A 8 67.04 0.05 -21.70
C LEU A 8 65.51 0.11 -21.49
N LYS A 9 64.80 -0.52 -22.45
CA LYS A 9 63.36 -0.47 -22.83
C LYS A 9 62.38 -1.28 -21.94
N PRO A 10 61.05 -1.04 -22.05
CA PRO A 10 60.00 -1.81 -21.37
C PRO A 10 59.52 -3.05 -22.17
N SER A 11 59.05 -4.07 -21.46
CA SER A 11 58.56 -5.36 -21.96
C SER A 11 57.05 -5.36 -22.26
N ALA A 12 56.67 -6.07 -23.33
CA ALA A 12 55.30 -6.33 -23.77
C ALA A 12 54.78 -7.70 -23.27
N PRO A 13 53.45 -7.94 -23.18
CA PRO A 13 52.89 -9.28 -23.09
C PRO A 13 52.26 -9.75 -24.43
N PRO A 14 52.06 -11.07 -24.62
CA PRO A 14 51.85 -11.69 -25.92
C PRO A 14 50.36 -11.84 -26.31
N ARG A 15 50.14 -12.05 -27.62
CA ARG A 15 48.87 -12.44 -28.26
C ARG A 15 48.84 -13.95 -28.53
N VAL A 16 47.68 -14.43 -29.01
CA VAL A 16 47.41 -15.53 -29.97
C VAL A 16 46.68 -16.75 -29.34
N PHE A 17 45.62 -17.44 -29.87
CA PHE A 17 44.89 -17.54 -31.15
C PHE A 17 43.39 -17.95 -30.96
N LEU A 18 42.56 -17.69 -31.99
CA LEU A 18 41.21 -18.21 -32.38
C LEU A 18 41.08 -19.77 -32.31
N ALA A 19 39.94 -20.50 -32.36
CA ALA A 19 38.60 -20.30 -32.96
C ALA A 19 37.56 -21.39 -32.55
N VAL A 20 36.26 -21.02 -32.60
CA VAL A 20 35.04 -21.73 -33.10
C VAL A 20 34.57 -23.06 -32.48
N LEU A 21 33.37 -23.08 -31.87
CA LEU A 21 32.16 -23.75 -32.39
C LEU A 21 30.90 -23.32 -31.61
N GLY A 22 29.79 -23.11 -32.33
CA GLY A 22 28.58 -22.48 -31.83
C GLY A 22 27.57 -23.42 -31.19
N THR A 23 26.69 -22.84 -30.37
CA THR A 23 25.30 -23.30 -30.24
C THR A 23 24.44 -22.10 -29.88
N ILE A 24 23.56 -21.75 -30.82
CA ILE A 24 22.50 -20.75 -30.66
C ILE A 24 21.45 -21.36 -29.74
N CYS A 25 21.21 -20.73 -28.58
CA CYS A 25 19.96 -20.90 -27.85
C CYS A 25 19.31 -19.52 -27.73
N LEU A 26 18.31 -19.31 -28.60
CA LEU A 26 17.32 -18.25 -28.48
C LEU A 26 16.58 -18.42 -27.15
N LEU A 27 17.05 -17.73 -26.10
CA LEU A 27 16.21 -17.38 -24.97
C LEU A 27 15.43 -16.14 -25.38
N SER A 28 14.23 -16.37 -25.91
CA SER A 28 13.16 -15.39 -25.99
C SER A 28 12.98 -14.79 -24.60
N ALA A 29 13.54 -13.59 -24.39
CA ALA A 29 13.22 -12.76 -23.26
C ALA A 29 11.76 -12.34 -23.39
N VAL A 30 10.87 -13.15 -22.82
CA VAL A 30 9.51 -12.73 -22.50
C VAL A 30 9.67 -11.64 -21.45
N VAL A 31 9.74 -10.39 -21.92
CA VAL A 31 9.58 -9.21 -21.08
C VAL A 31 8.16 -9.31 -20.51
N SER A 32 8.05 -9.85 -19.30
CA SER A 32 6.79 -9.83 -18.56
C SER A 32 6.41 -8.36 -18.38
N PRO A 33 5.22 -7.91 -18.83
CA PRO A 33 4.79 -6.55 -18.58
C PRO A 33 4.73 -6.34 -17.07
N ALA A 34 5.13 -5.15 -16.62
CA ALA A 34 5.09 -4.77 -15.21
C ALA A 34 3.69 -5.05 -14.64
N VAL A 35 3.64 -5.68 -13.46
CA VAL A 35 2.41 -5.95 -12.72
C VAL A 35 1.76 -4.63 -12.35
N GLN A 36 0.70 -4.26 -13.06
CA GLN A 36 -0.15 -3.11 -12.77
C GLN A 36 -1.42 -3.64 -12.09
N ALA A 37 -1.66 -3.28 -10.83
CA ALA A 37 -2.98 -3.48 -10.24
C ALA A 37 -3.87 -2.35 -10.76
N GLN A 38 -4.87 -2.66 -11.58
CA GLN A 38 -5.60 -1.63 -12.32
C GLN A 38 -6.67 -0.96 -11.46
N THR A 39 -6.52 0.34 -11.23
CA THR A 39 -7.67 1.19 -10.87
C THR A 39 -8.56 1.35 -12.11
N ALA A 40 -9.85 1.71 -11.96
CA ALA A 40 -10.80 1.94 -13.07
C ALA A 40 -10.44 3.13 -14.01
N ARG A 41 -9.14 3.44 -14.14
CA ARG A 41 -8.59 4.65 -14.74
C ARG A 41 -7.69 4.31 -15.92
N LYS A 42 -7.78 5.14 -16.95
CA LYS A 42 -6.93 5.16 -18.12
C LYS A 42 -5.47 5.52 -17.74
N PRO A 43 -4.45 4.82 -18.26
CA PRO A 43 -3.06 5.26 -18.17
C PRO A 43 -2.89 6.64 -18.82
N SER A 44 -2.33 7.63 -18.11
CA SER A 44 -2.09 8.97 -18.66
C SER A 44 -0.72 9.03 -19.35
N PRO A 45 -0.65 9.30 -20.67
CA PRO A 45 0.63 9.48 -21.34
C PRO A 45 1.36 10.77 -20.92
N TYR A 46 0.68 11.72 -20.28
CA TYR A 46 1.30 12.91 -19.68
C TYR A 46 2.08 12.59 -18.39
N GLU A 47 1.70 11.54 -17.67
CA GLU A 47 2.38 11.10 -16.44
C GLU A 47 3.66 10.28 -16.76
N ASN A 48 3.71 9.64 -17.93
CA ASN A 48 4.76 8.72 -18.37
C ASN A 48 5.59 9.27 -19.54
N ALA A 49 6.03 10.53 -19.45
CA ALA A 49 6.79 11.19 -20.49
C ALA A 49 8.18 10.56 -20.72
N ARG A 50 8.24 9.50 -21.53
CA ARG A 50 9.42 9.09 -22.28
C ARG A 50 9.20 9.47 -23.75
N PRO A 51 10.10 10.23 -24.37
CA PRO A 51 10.08 10.40 -25.82
C PRO A 51 10.18 9.04 -26.49
N LEU A 52 9.31 8.78 -27.47
CA LEU A 52 9.42 7.57 -28.30
C LEU A 52 10.77 7.55 -29.00
N ARG A 53 11.39 6.38 -29.07
CA ARG A 53 12.62 6.22 -29.86
C ARG A 53 12.31 6.39 -31.36
N PRO A 54 13.28 6.79 -32.20
CA PRO A 54 13.04 7.04 -33.62
C PRO A 54 12.41 5.84 -34.36
N ASP A 55 12.83 4.62 -34.03
CA ASP A 55 12.26 3.35 -34.52
C ASP A 55 10.79 3.17 -34.10
N GLU A 56 10.45 3.51 -32.85
CA GLU A 56 9.07 3.48 -32.35
C GLU A 56 8.16 4.52 -33.01
N ARG A 57 8.74 5.63 -33.53
CA ARG A 57 8.00 6.67 -34.28
C ARG A 57 7.74 6.25 -35.72
N GLU A 58 8.72 5.64 -36.38
CA GLU A 58 8.54 5.14 -37.75
C GLU A 58 7.61 3.92 -37.77
N ALA A 59 7.74 2.99 -36.83
CA ALA A 59 6.78 1.89 -36.68
C ALA A 59 5.35 2.41 -36.42
N ARG A 60 5.20 3.48 -35.62
CA ARG A 60 3.90 4.15 -35.42
C ARG A 60 3.35 4.76 -36.71
N LYS A 61 4.19 5.43 -37.50
CA LYS A 61 3.76 6.03 -38.78
C LYS A 61 3.30 4.97 -39.80
N GLU A 62 3.99 3.83 -39.85
CA GLU A 62 3.58 2.69 -40.66
C GLU A 62 2.28 2.06 -40.14
N GLU A 63 2.08 2.01 -38.83
CA GLU A 63 0.82 1.59 -38.19
C GLU A 63 -0.32 2.58 -38.49
N ASP A 64 -0.08 3.89 -38.35
CA ASP A 64 -1.00 5.00 -38.64
C ASP A 64 -1.44 5.03 -40.11
N ALA A 65 -0.59 4.58 -41.03
CA ALA A 65 -0.88 4.43 -42.46
C ALA A 65 -1.73 3.18 -42.76
N ARG A 66 -1.74 2.16 -41.88
CA ARG A 66 -2.57 0.94 -42.03
C ARG A 66 -4.01 1.14 -41.58
N TRP A 67 -4.28 2.07 -40.68
CA TRP A 67 -5.64 2.33 -40.18
C TRP A 67 -6.39 3.25 -41.16
N GLY A 68 -7.15 2.66 -42.08
CA GLY A 68 -8.05 3.39 -42.97
C GLY A 68 -9.17 4.14 -42.22
N GLY A 69 -9.39 5.40 -42.56
CA GLY A 69 -10.46 6.22 -41.97
C GLY A 69 -10.14 7.71 -41.90
N PRO A 70 -11.13 8.57 -41.55
CA PRO A 70 -10.91 10.00 -41.37
C PRO A 70 -10.09 10.27 -40.10
N ALA A 71 -9.18 11.24 -40.16
CA ALA A 71 -8.34 11.63 -39.02
C ALA A 71 -9.14 12.10 -37.78
N PHE A 72 -10.37 12.57 -38.00
CA PHE A 72 -11.34 12.90 -36.97
C PHE A 72 -12.75 12.93 -37.59
N LEU A 73 -13.77 12.85 -36.74
CA LEU A 73 -15.16 13.19 -37.10
C LEU A 73 -15.63 14.42 -36.30
N ASN A 74 -16.59 15.18 -36.82
CA ASN A 74 -17.23 16.28 -36.07
C ASN A 74 -18.51 15.84 -35.35
N GLN A 75 -18.97 14.63 -35.63
CA GLN A 75 -20.14 13.97 -35.08
C GLN A 75 -19.89 12.46 -35.16
N VAL A 76 -20.31 11.71 -34.14
CA VAL A 76 -20.28 10.24 -34.14
C VAL A 76 -21.72 9.78 -33.99
N ARG A 77 -22.26 9.19 -35.03
CA ARG A 77 -23.68 8.83 -35.20
C ARG A 77 -23.96 7.36 -34.92
N THR A 78 -22.93 6.53 -34.91
CA THR A 78 -23.06 5.08 -34.67
C THR A 78 -21.95 4.54 -33.78
N GLU A 79 -22.16 3.35 -33.21
CA GLU A 79 -21.12 2.63 -32.47
C GLU A 79 -19.93 2.26 -33.36
N ASP A 80 -20.17 1.91 -34.63
CA ASP A 80 -19.10 1.56 -35.58
C ASP A 80 -18.16 2.75 -35.84
N GLU A 81 -18.70 3.97 -35.98
CA GLU A 81 -17.90 5.19 -36.11
C GLU A 81 -17.07 5.44 -34.84
N PHE A 82 -17.63 5.20 -33.65
CA PHE A 82 -16.87 5.27 -32.40
C PHE A 82 -15.74 4.24 -32.37
N ARG A 83 -16.04 2.97 -32.68
CA ARG A 83 -15.06 1.88 -32.68
C ARG A 83 -13.94 2.11 -33.70
N GLN A 84 -14.25 2.68 -34.86
CA GLN A 84 -13.25 3.05 -35.86
C GLN A 84 -12.27 4.10 -35.34
N LEU A 85 -12.74 5.10 -34.58
CA LEU A 85 -11.89 6.13 -33.99
C LEU A 85 -11.17 5.67 -32.70
N ALA A 86 -11.64 4.59 -32.08
CA ALA A 86 -11.24 4.20 -30.74
C ALA A 86 -9.96 3.37 -30.69
N ARG A 87 -9.19 3.59 -29.63
CA ARG A 87 -8.11 2.70 -29.18
C ARG A 87 -8.63 1.90 -28.00
N PHE A 88 -8.25 0.64 -27.93
CA PHE A 88 -8.71 -0.31 -26.92
C PHE A 88 -7.61 -0.51 -25.88
N TYR A 89 -7.85 -0.10 -24.63
CA TYR A 89 -7.02 -0.55 -23.52
C TYR A 89 -7.48 -1.93 -23.07
N ASN A 90 -6.53 -2.78 -22.67
CA ASN A 90 -6.79 -4.16 -22.22
C ASN A 90 -7.65 -4.96 -23.21
N ALA A 91 -7.37 -4.81 -24.51
CA ALA A 91 -8.14 -5.44 -25.58
C ALA A 91 -8.28 -6.95 -25.35
N GLY A 92 -9.50 -7.47 -25.51
CA GLY A 92 -9.82 -8.89 -25.32
C GLY A 92 -9.89 -9.35 -23.86
N THR A 93 -9.90 -8.43 -22.89
CA THR A 93 -10.10 -8.77 -21.47
C THR A 93 -11.48 -8.29 -20.97
N PRO A 94 -11.97 -8.82 -19.84
CA PRO A 94 -13.14 -8.27 -19.16
C PRO A 94 -13.05 -6.77 -18.82
N LEU A 95 -11.83 -6.21 -18.79
CA LEU A 95 -11.54 -4.81 -18.46
C LEU A 95 -11.21 -3.98 -19.71
N GLU A 96 -11.71 -4.38 -20.88
CA GLU A 96 -11.52 -3.63 -22.12
C GLU A 96 -12.15 -2.24 -22.04
N ILE A 97 -11.39 -1.22 -22.41
CA ILE A 97 -11.83 0.19 -22.42
C ILE A 97 -11.54 0.79 -23.80
N PRO A 98 -12.49 0.71 -24.76
CA PRO A 98 -12.41 1.53 -25.96
C PRO A 98 -12.55 3.00 -25.61
N HIS A 99 -11.72 3.84 -26.21
CA HIS A 99 -11.74 5.27 -25.97
C HIS A 99 -11.35 6.11 -27.18
N VAL A 100 -11.92 7.31 -27.25
CA VAL A 100 -11.68 8.34 -28.26
C VAL A 100 -11.27 9.64 -27.55
N LEU A 101 -10.29 10.35 -28.08
CA LEU A 101 -9.98 11.71 -27.61
C LEU A 101 -10.92 12.69 -28.30
N PHE A 102 -11.39 13.71 -27.61
CA PHE A 102 -12.08 14.83 -28.24
C PHE A 102 -11.41 16.17 -27.95
N VAL A 103 -11.54 17.09 -28.90
CA VAL A 103 -11.13 18.50 -28.78
C VAL A 103 -12.33 19.38 -29.06
N ILE A 104 -12.67 20.33 -28.18
CA ILE A 104 -13.66 21.38 -28.47
C ILE A 104 -12.90 22.70 -28.70
N ASP A 105 -13.14 23.34 -29.83
CA ASP A 105 -12.58 24.66 -30.18
C ASP A 105 -13.63 25.76 -29.96
N ARG A 106 -13.49 26.49 -28.85
CA ARG A 106 -14.41 27.57 -28.45
C ARG A 106 -14.37 28.78 -29.38
N GLN A 107 -13.29 28.98 -30.12
CA GLN A 107 -13.17 30.07 -31.10
C GLN A 107 -13.78 29.74 -32.46
N ARG A 108 -14.20 28.49 -32.66
CA ARG A 108 -14.85 28.04 -33.90
C ARG A 108 -16.25 27.51 -33.62
N ALA A 109 -17.09 28.36 -33.02
CA ALA A 109 -18.47 28.04 -32.66
C ALA A 109 -18.59 26.72 -31.87
N ASN A 110 -17.69 26.50 -30.92
CA ASN A 110 -17.63 25.30 -30.08
C ASN A 110 -17.56 23.98 -30.89
N ARG A 111 -16.91 24.01 -32.05
CA ARG A 111 -16.73 22.84 -32.91
C ARG A 111 -15.97 21.75 -32.16
N ILE A 112 -16.53 20.54 -32.20
CA ILE A 112 -15.92 19.34 -31.60
C ILE A 112 -15.22 18.51 -32.68
N TYR A 113 -14.12 17.88 -32.29
CA TYR A 113 -13.34 16.95 -33.10
C TYR A 113 -13.19 15.65 -32.30
N PHE A 114 -13.83 14.57 -32.74
CA PHE A 114 -13.60 13.21 -32.25
C PHE A 114 -12.38 12.64 -32.98
N VAL A 115 -11.26 12.52 -32.28
CA VAL A 115 -9.95 12.26 -32.84
C VAL A 115 -9.73 10.77 -33.04
N HIS A 116 -9.20 10.37 -34.20
CA HIS A 116 -8.81 8.99 -34.47
C HIS A 116 -7.59 8.61 -33.60
N THR A 117 -7.86 7.96 -32.47
CA THR A 117 -6.85 7.71 -31.42
C THR A 117 -5.80 6.67 -31.75
N PRO A 118 -6.00 5.70 -32.68
CA PRO A 118 -4.88 4.95 -33.22
C PRO A 118 -3.82 5.90 -33.81
N ARG A 119 -4.25 6.89 -34.60
CA ARG A 119 -3.41 7.90 -35.29
C ARG A 119 -2.86 8.99 -34.37
N TYR A 120 -3.62 9.42 -33.38
CA TYR A 120 -3.21 10.48 -32.46
C TYR A 120 -3.33 10.03 -31.01
N ALA A 121 -2.20 9.66 -30.41
CA ALA A 121 -2.16 9.23 -29.01
C ALA A 121 -2.39 10.38 -28.00
N LEU A 122 -2.16 11.63 -28.41
CA LEU A 122 -2.21 12.83 -27.57
C LEU A 122 -3.00 13.95 -28.24
N HIS A 123 -3.78 14.70 -27.44
CA HIS A 123 -4.47 15.91 -27.90
C HIS A 123 -3.50 16.92 -28.51
N GLU A 124 -2.31 17.07 -27.91
CA GLU A 124 -1.27 17.98 -28.39
C GLU A 124 -0.89 17.71 -29.85
N THR A 125 -0.61 16.44 -30.19
CA THR A 125 -0.20 16.05 -31.54
C THR A 125 -1.27 16.43 -32.56
N PHE A 126 -2.53 16.09 -32.27
CA PHE A 126 -3.66 16.45 -33.11
C PHE A 126 -3.83 17.98 -33.24
N ALA A 127 -3.84 18.69 -32.10
CA ALA A 127 -4.08 20.13 -32.08
C ALA A 127 -2.99 20.93 -32.81
N ARG A 128 -1.72 20.50 -32.72
CA ARG A 128 -0.61 21.12 -33.46
C ARG A 128 -0.68 20.85 -34.96
N GLU A 129 -0.92 19.59 -35.36
CA GLU A 129 -1.04 19.25 -36.78
C GLU A 129 -2.21 20.01 -37.45
N ARG A 130 -3.32 20.17 -36.72
CA ARG A 130 -4.50 20.91 -37.18
C ARG A 130 -4.40 22.43 -36.99
N ARG A 131 -3.23 22.93 -36.56
CA ARG A 131 -2.97 24.36 -36.30
C ARG A 131 -4.01 25.00 -35.38
N LEU A 132 -4.55 24.22 -34.44
CA LEU A 132 -5.44 24.66 -33.37
C LEU A 132 -4.64 25.19 -32.17
N LEU A 133 -3.44 24.64 -31.97
CA LEU A 133 -2.51 25.01 -30.90
C LEU A 133 -1.15 25.39 -31.49
N SER A 134 -0.66 26.58 -31.15
CA SER A 134 0.68 27.08 -31.43
C SER A 134 1.43 27.38 -30.13
N GLY A 135 2.74 27.64 -30.21
CA GLY A 135 3.56 27.97 -29.05
C GLY A 135 4.17 26.76 -28.36
N ASP A 136 4.70 26.96 -27.16
CA ASP A 136 5.50 26.00 -26.41
C ASP A 136 4.66 25.13 -25.45
N LYS A 137 5.30 24.55 -24.42
CA LYS A 137 4.64 23.76 -23.38
C LYS A 137 3.74 24.62 -22.48
N ALA A 138 4.06 25.90 -22.26
CA ALA A 138 3.22 26.79 -21.46
C ALA A 138 1.88 27.05 -22.17
N ALA A 139 1.90 27.22 -23.49
CA ALA A 139 0.69 27.35 -24.29
C ALA A 139 -0.23 26.12 -24.20
N LEU A 140 0.36 24.91 -24.17
CA LEU A 140 -0.39 23.66 -23.94
C LEU A 140 -0.97 23.60 -22.52
N ILE A 141 -0.16 23.92 -21.50
CA ILE A 141 -0.60 23.92 -20.09
C ILE A 141 -1.75 24.90 -19.87
N ALA A 142 -1.73 26.06 -20.55
CA ALA A 142 -2.83 27.01 -20.50
C ALA A 142 -4.17 26.39 -20.95
N GLN A 143 -4.16 25.46 -21.91
CA GLN A 143 -5.37 24.72 -22.32
C GLN A 143 -5.88 23.70 -21.27
N TYR A 144 -5.25 23.60 -20.12
CA TYR A 144 -5.77 22.86 -18.97
C TYR A 144 -6.02 23.74 -17.74
N LYS A 145 -5.43 24.94 -17.69
CA LYS A 145 -5.38 25.76 -16.46
C LYS A 145 -6.13 27.08 -16.59
N ASP A 146 -6.20 27.66 -17.77
CA ASP A 146 -6.88 28.94 -17.98
C ASP A 146 -8.40 28.70 -18.05
N PRO A 147 -9.23 29.41 -17.26
CA PRO A 147 -10.69 29.36 -17.38
C PRO A 147 -11.21 29.88 -18.74
N ASN A 148 -10.47 30.79 -19.38
CA ASN A 148 -10.81 31.38 -20.67
C ASN A 148 -10.15 30.67 -21.86
N ARG A 149 -9.55 29.50 -21.63
CA ARG A 149 -8.85 28.72 -22.66
C ARG A 149 -9.69 28.45 -23.91
N ARG A 150 -9.05 28.43 -25.07
CA ARG A 150 -9.71 28.16 -26.36
C ARG A 150 -10.12 26.69 -26.49
N LEU A 151 -9.22 25.77 -26.15
CA LEU A 151 -9.37 24.35 -26.43
C LEU A 151 -9.76 23.60 -25.15
N LEU A 152 -10.72 22.69 -25.27
CA LEU A 152 -11.04 21.69 -24.25
C LEU A 152 -10.57 20.33 -24.72
N PHE A 153 -9.79 19.65 -23.88
CA PHE A 153 -9.22 18.34 -24.18
C PHE A 153 -9.81 17.29 -23.25
N GLY A 154 -10.64 16.40 -23.80
CA GLY A 154 -11.24 15.32 -23.03
C GLY A 154 -11.11 13.97 -23.70
N THR A 155 -11.47 12.93 -22.97
CA THR A 155 -11.56 11.55 -23.47
C THR A 155 -12.99 11.09 -23.32
N LEU A 156 -13.50 10.39 -24.33
CA LEU A 156 -14.76 9.65 -24.28
C LEU A 156 -14.45 8.17 -24.28
N SER A 157 -15.02 7.42 -23.34
CA SER A 157 -14.73 6.00 -23.14
C SER A 157 -15.99 5.21 -22.87
N TRP A 158 -15.97 3.93 -23.22
CA TRP A 158 -16.97 2.96 -22.79
C TRP A 158 -16.31 1.90 -21.91
N GLN A 159 -17.03 1.47 -20.88
CA GLN A 159 -16.59 0.37 -20.01
C GLN A 159 -17.78 -0.56 -19.85
N ARG A 160 -17.54 -1.85 -19.99
CA ARG A 160 -18.59 -2.87 -19.95
C ARG A 160 -19.38 -2.87 -18.63
N ASP A 161 -18.69 -2.67 -17.52
CA ASP A 161 -19.27 -2.73 -16.18
C ASP A 161 -19.88 -1.38 -15.75
N LEU A 162 -19.89 -0.37 -16.65
CA LEU A 162 -20.60 0.88 -16.45
C LEU A 162 -21.87 0.96 -17.31
N PRO A 163 -22.95 1.63 -16.81
CA PRO A 163 -24.13 1.88 -17.62
C PRO A 163 -23.88 2.96 -18.70
N GLY A 164 -23.15 2.62 -19.76
CA GLY A 164 -22.97 3.45 -20.95
C GLY A 164 -21.68 4.27 -21.02
N TYR A 165 -21.67 5.28 -21.90
CA TYR A 165 -20.50 6.08 -22.22
C TYR A 165 -20.19 7.13 -21.15
N THR A 166 -18.91 7.33 -20.89
CA THR A 166 -18.43 8.38 -19.99
C THR A 166 -17.42 9.27 -20.70
N TYR A 167 -17.44 10.55 -20.35
CA TYR A 167 -16.37 11.47 -20.74
C TYR A 167 -15.62 11.97 -19.52
N GLU A 168 -14.32 12.19 -19.67
CA GLU A 168 -13.45 12.59 -18.59
C GLU A 168 -12.39 13.59 -19.06
N PHE A 169 -11.92 14.39 -18.11
CA PHE A 169 -10.77 15.28 -18.28
C PHE A 169 -9.58 14.75 -17.48
N TRP A 170 -8.39 15.21 -17.85
CA TRP A 170 -7.19 14.99 -17.04
C TRP A 170 -7.44 15.52 -15.61
N GLU A 171 -7.00 14.79 -14.57
CA GLU A 171 -7.33 15.11 -13.17
C GLU A 171 -6.88 16.51 -12.73
N GLY A 172 -5.84 17.03 -13.39
CA GLY A 172 -5.30 18.36 -13.16
C GLY A 172 -6.00 19.48 -13.92
N ASP A 173 -6.99 19.18 -14.77
CA ASP A 173 -7.74 20.20 -15.51
C ASP A 173 -8.53 21.10 -14.54
N LEU A 174 -8.35 22.42 -14.67
CA LEU A 174 -9.12 23.44 -13.96
C LEU A 174 -10.41 23.72 -14.72
N LEU A 175 -11.35 22.77 -14.63
CA LEU A 175 -12.69 22.93 -15.19
C LEU A 175 -13.49 23.94 -14.38
N THR A 176 -14.03 24.95 -15.06
CA THR A 176 -15.08 25.80 -14.50
C THR A 176 -16.47 25.20 -14.78
N PRO A 177 -17.51 25.63 -14.06
CA PRO A 177 -18.89 25.25 -14.34
C PRO A 177 -19.29 25.41 -15.81
N GLU A 178 -18.88 26.52 -16.43
CA GLU A 178 -19.22 26.87 -17.81
C GLU A 178 -18.55 25.94 -18.82
N LEU A 179 -17.27 25.58 -18.60
CA LEU A 179 -16.54 24.67 -19.49
C LEU A 179 -17.12 23.25 -19.43
N LEU A 180 -17.51 22.81 -18.23
CA LEU A 180 -18.11 21.50 -18.04
C LEU A 180 -19.49 21.44 -18.68
N ALA A 181 -20.35 22.45 -18.44
CA ALA A 181 -21.67 22.56 -19.06
C ALA A 181 -21.58 22.58 -20.60
N LEU A 182 -20.69 23.40 -21.15
CA LEU A 182 -20.43 23.45 -22.60
C LEU A 182 -20.04 22.06 -23.14
N THR A 183 -19.15 21.35 -22.45
CA THR A 183 -18.71 20.02 -22.89
C THR A 183 -19.88 19.04 -22.93
N GLY A 184 -20.70 19.02 -21.88
CA GLY A 184 -21.90 18.18 -21.81
C GLY A 184 -22.87 18.46 -22.95
N GLU A 185 -23.17 19.74 -23.22
CA GLU A 185 -24.04 20.16 -24.33
C GLU A 185 -23.49 19.71 -25.68
N ARG A 186 -22.20 19.95 -25.94
CA ARG A 186 -21.57 19.58 -27.23
C ARG A 186 -21.55 18.09 -27.44
N LEU A 187 -21.20 17.30 -26.42
CA LEU A 187 -21.22 15.83 -26.54
C LEU A 187 -22.65 15.32 -26.73
N GLY A 188 -23.63 15.83 -25.97
CA GLY A 188 -25.03 15.45 -26.13
C GLY A 188 -25.60 15.74 -27.52
N ALA A 189 -25.15 16.81 -28.18
CA ALA A 189 -25.58 17.18 -29.53
C ALA A 189 -24.81 16.46 -30.67
N THR A 190 -23.68 15.80 -30.36
CA THR A 190 -22.77 15.28 -31.40
C THR A 190 -22.35 13.83 -31.25
N PHE A 191 -22.73 13.18 -30.15
CA PHE A 191 -22.50 11.77 -29.90
C PHE A 191 -23.84 11.01 -29.86
N TYR A 192 -23.90 9.85 -30.48
CA TYR A 192 -25.13 9.09 -30.72
C TYR A 192 -25.80 8.49 -29.47
N SER A 193 -25.12 8.49 -28.32
CA SER A 193 -25.58 7.86 -27.09
C SER A 193 -25.46 8.85 -25.91
N PRO A 194 -26.30 8.75 -24.87
CA PRO A 194 -26.11 9.54 -23.66
C PRO A 194 -24.72 9.34 -23.06
N VAL A 195 -24.07 10.45 -22.71
CA VAL A 195 -22.75 10.45 -22.06
C VAL A 195 -22.86 11.03 -20.66
N ARG A 196 -22.11 10.46 -19.71
CA ARG A 196 -22.02 10.97 -18.34
C ARG A 196 -20.63 11.49 -18.05
N PHE A 197 -20.54 12.56 -17.27
CA PHE A 197 -19.24 13.05 -16.82
C PHE A 197 -18.67 12.08 -15.79
N LYS A 198 -17.39 11.75 -15.91
CA LYS A 198 -16.63 11.03 -14.89
C LYS A 198 -15.62 11.99 -14.26
N SER A 199 -15.74 12.22 -12.97
CA SER A 199 -14.78 13.04 -12.22
C SER A 199 -13.50 12.27 -11.92
N ASN A 200 -12.35 12.92 -12.11
CA ASN A 200 -11.03 12.38 -11.80
C ASN A 200 -10.33 13.15 -10.66
N SER A 201 -11.03 14.09 -10.01
CA SER A 201 -10.55 14.74 -8.79
C SER A 201 -11.68 15.33 -7.95
N THR A 202 -11.44 15.54 -6.66
CA THR A 202 -12.33 16.24 -5.71
C THR A 202 -12.76 17.61 -6.23
N ARG A 203 -11.84 18.35 -6.87
CA ARG A 203 -12.17 19.64 -7.51
C ARG A 203 -13.20 19.48 -8.63
N GLN A 204 -13.03 18.47 -9.48
CA GLN A 204 -13.97 18.21 -10.57
C GLN A 204 -15.34 17.75 -10.04
N GLU A 205 -15.37 16.99 -8.94
CA GLU A 205 -16.61 16.63 -8.23
C GLU A 205 -17.35 17.88 -7.74
N GLN A 206 -16.64 18.79 -7.08
CA GLN A 206 -17.20 20.07 -6.62
C GLN A 206 -17.73 20.91 -7.78
N THR A 207 -16.98 21.01 -8.89
CA THR A 207 -17.44 21.72 -10.10
C THR A 207 -18.70 21.07 -10.67
N ALA A 208 -18.75 19.74 -10.79
CA ALA A 208 -19.90 19.03 -11.33
C ALA A 208 -21.16 19.20 -10.46
N GLN A 209 -21.00 19.13 -9.14
CA GLN A 209 -22.07 19.39 -8.18
C GLN A 209 -22.62 20.82 -8.31
N GLY A 210 -21.74 21.83 -8.44
CA GLY A 210 -22.15 23.22 -8.60
C GLY A 210 -22.95 23.50 -9.87
N VAL A 211 -22.73 22.73 -10.94
CA VAL A 211 -23.48 22.82 -12.22
C VAL A 211 -24.81 22.05 -12.15
N GLY A 212 -24.99 21.14 -11.19
CA GLY A 212 -26.10 20.20 -11.17
C GLY A 212 -26.03 19.12 -12.27
N LEU A 213 -24.84 18.87 -12.82
CA LEU A 213 -24.64 17.88 -13.88
C LEU A 213 -24.55 16.48 -13.26
N SER A 214 -25.21 15.48 -13.84
CA SER A 214 -25.07 14.08 -13.39
C SER A 214 -23.68 13.55 -13.72
N PHE A 215 -22.95 13.08 -12.70
CA PHE A 215 -21.60 12.58 -12.84
C PHE A 215 -21.39 11.27 -12.09
N VAL A 216 -20.36 10.53 -12.50
CA VAL A 216 -19.90 9.31 -11.86
C VAL A 216 -18.55 9.60 -11.21
N THR A 217 -18.42 9.28 -9.92
CA THR A 217 -17.15 9.43 -9.19
C THR A 217 -16.24 8.24 -9.44
N GLN A 218 -14.93 8.45 -9.34
CA GLN A 218 -13.97 7.34 -9.35
C GLN A 218 -14.25 6.31 -8.26
N GLU A 219 -14.70 6.75 -7.08
CA GLU A 219 -15.16 5.87 -6.00
C GLU A 219 -16.32 4.97 -6.44
N ALA A 220 -17.35 5.53 -7.09
CA ALA A 220 -18.50 4.75 -7.56
C ALA A 220 -18.05 3.65 -8.53
N LEU A 221 -17.11 3.96 -9.43
CA LEU A 221 -16.53 2.97 -10.35
C LEU A 221 -15.81 1.84 -9.63
N LEU A 222 -15.01 2.17 -8.61
CA LEU A 222 -14.25 1.20 -7.86
C LEU A 222 -15.15 0.29 -7.02
N ARG A 223 -16.26 0.81 -6.51
CA ARG A 223 -17.28 0.01 -5.79
C ARG A 223 -17.94 -1.04 -6.68
N GLU A 224 -18.06 -0.77 -7.97
CA GLU A 224 -18.63 -1.73 -8.94
C GLU A 224 -17.63 -2.83 -9.34
N GLN A 225 -16.34 -2.69 -9.07
CA GLN A 225 -15.35 -3.73 -9.40
C GLN A 225 -15.71 -5.07 -8.74
N THR A 226 -15.68 -6.13 -9.54
CA THR A 226 -15.93 -7.52 -9.11
C THR A 226 -14.65 -8.23 -8.67
N PHE A 227 -13.49 -7.64 -8.95
CA PHE A 227 -12.19 -8.22 -8.67
C PHE A 227 -11.15 -7.13 -8.43
N LEU A 228 -10.29 -7.33 -7.42
CA LEU A 228 -9.12 -6.50 -7.17
C LEU A 228 -7.94 -7.39 -6.76
N PRO A 229 -6.86 -7.45 -7.55
CA PRO A 229 -5.66 -8.18 -7.15
C PRO A 229 -4.92 -7.38 -6.06
N LEU A 230 -4.68 -8.01 -4.92
CA LEU A 230 -3.96 -7.40 -3.78
C LEU A 230 -2.50 -7.85 -3.73
N ASN A 231 -2.26 -9.13 -4.00
CA ASN A 231 -0.96 -9.75 -4.23
C ASN A 231 -1.11 -10.86 -5.29
N THR A 232 -0.47 -10.68 -6.44
CA THR A 232 -0.48 -11.68 -7.50
C THR A 232 0.40 -12.87 -7.13
N GLY A 233 0.08 -14.04 -7.64
CA GLY A 233 0.88 -15.23 -7.40
C GLY A 233 0.12 -16.51 -7.67
N ARG A 234 0.75 -17.63 -7.33
CA ARG A 234 0.17 -18.97 -7.46
C ARG A 234 0.44 -19.74 -6.17
N ALA A 235 -0.57 -20.46 -5.68
CA ALA A 235 -0.45 -21.32 -4.51
C ALA A 235 -1.30 -22.57 -4.66
N GLN A 236 -0.84 -23.66 -4.05
CA GLN A 236 -1.58 -24.91 -3.93
C GLN A 236 -1.99 -25.09 -2.47
N GLY A 237 -3.23 -25.49 -2.26
CA GLY A 237 -3.75 -25.65 -0.90
C GLY A 237 -5.16 -26.20 -0.88
N ARG A 238 -5.64 -26.52 0.32
CA ARG A 238 -7.03 -26.91 0.55
C ARG A 238 -7.88 -25.66 0.64
N LEU A 239 -8.80 -25.45 -0.31
CA LEU A 239 -9.70 -24.30 -0.26
C LEU A 239 -10.71 -24.47 0.88
N ARG A 240 -10.85 -23.46 1.72
CA ARG A 240 -11.82 -23.46 2.83
C ARG A 240 -12.59 -22.16 2.86
N ILE A 241 -13.90 -22.26 2.73
CA ILE A 241 -14.82 -21.15 2.96
C ILE A 241 -15.12 -21.11 4.44
N VAL A 242 -14.71 -20.02 5.12
CA VAL A 242 -14.91 -19.89 6.57
C VAL A 242 -15.51 -18.53 6.90
N LYS A 243 -16.40 -18.50 7.88
CA LYS A 243 -17.08 -17.26 8.30
C LYS A 243 -16.11 -16.29 8.98
N SER A 244 -15.29 -16.84 9.85
CA SER A 244 -14.29 -16.11 10.62
C SER A 244 -13.09 -17.02 10.87
N VAL A 245 -11.91 -16.43 10.82
CA VAL A 245 -10.66 -17.06 11.24
C VAL A 245 -10.70 -17.40 12.73
N ASP A 246 -11.29 -16.53 13.55
CA ASP A 246 -11.33 -16.72 15.01
C ASP A 246 -12.19 -17.93 15.41
N ASP A 247 -13.23 -18.23 14.64
CA ASP A 247 -14.14 -19.35 14.87
C ASP A 247 -13.65 -20.66 14.21
N THR A 248 -12.50 -20.63 13.54
CA THR A 248 -11.92 -21.78 12.82
C THR A 248 -10.51 -22.06 13.33
N PRO A 249 -10.35 -22.72 14.48
CA PRO A 249 -9.03 -22.88 15.09
C PRO A 249 -8.16 -23.97 14.41
N ASP A 250 -8.74 -24.81 13.55
CA ASP A 250 -8.08 -25.91 12.84
C ASP A 250 -7.47 -25.50 11.49
N LEU A 251 -7.26 -24.21 11.26
CA LEU A 251 -6.64 -23.70 10.04
C LEU A 251 -5.17 -24.14 9.93
N SER A 252 -4.80 -24.55 8.73
CA SER A 252 -3.46 -25.02 8.38
C SER A 252 -2.71 -24.01 7.49
N PRO A 253 -1.37 -23.93 7.57
CA PRO A 253 -0.54 -23.23 6.59
C PRO A 253 -0.75 -23.65 5.13
N THR A 254 -1.38 -24.79 4.89
CA THR A 254 -1.73 -25.30 3.55
C THR A 254 -3.15 -24.93 3.11
N ASP A 255 -3.95 -24.25 3.94
CA ASP A 255 -5.31 -23.86 3.57
C ASP A 255 -5.29 -22.59 2.70
N ILE A 256 -6.20 -22.50 1.73
CA ILE A 256 -6.50 -21.29 0.96
C ILE A 256 -7.86 -20.79 1.45
N LEU A 257 -7.90 -19.64 2.12
CA LEU A 257 -9.12 -19.16 2.77
C LEU A 257 -9.97 -18.33 1.82
N VAL A 258 -11.28 -18.53 1.89
CA VAL A 258 -12.30 -17.63 1.35
C VAL A 258 -13.08 -17.08 2.53
N LEU A 259 -13.01 -15.76 2.73
CA LEU A 259 -13.62 -15.06 3.86
C LEU A 259 -14.64 -14.03 3.37
N ASP A 260 -15.69 -13.79 4.15
CA ASP A 260 -16.63 -12.68 3.88
C ASP A 260 -15.89 -11.34 3.98
N GLU A 261 -15.16 -11.14 5.07
CA GLU A 261 -14.41 -9.91 5.33
C GLU A 261 -12.95 -10.19 5.69
N VAL A 262 -12.15 -9.12 5.68
CA VAL A 262 -10.73 -9.19 6.02
C VAL A 262 -10.61 -9.44 7.52
N PRO A 263 -9.86 -10.46 7.98
CA PRO A 263 -9.76 -10.75 9.39
C PRO A 263 -8.83 -9.76 10.09
N VAL A 264 -9.02 -9.57 11.41
CA VAL A 264 -8.15 -8.70 12.22
C VAL A 264 -6.73 -9.29 12.35
N ALA A 265 -6.63 -10.61 12.36
CA ALA A 265 -5.40 -11.35 12.33
C ALA A 265 -5.54 -12.53 11.37
N LEU A 266 -4.47 -12.83 10.64
CA LEU A 266 -4.42 -13.98 9.74
C LEU A 266 -3.37 -14.95 10.31
N PRO A 267 -3.68 -16.23 10.57
CA PRO A 267 -2.68 -17.26 10.78
C PRO A 267 -1.96 -17.57 9.46
N PRO A 268 -0.78 -18.21 9.47
CA PRO A 268 -0.15 -18.67 8.24
C PRO A 268 -1.11 -19.54 7.41
N VAL A 269 -1.26 -19.21 6.13
CA VAL A 269 -2.12 -19.88 5.14
C VAL A 269 -1.44 -19.84 3.76
N ALA A 270 -1.90 -20.63 2.80
CA ALA A 270 -1.34 -20.70 1.45
C ALA A 270 -1.90 -19.65 0.48
N GLY A 271 -3.07 -19.08 0.77
CA GLY A 271 -3.72 -18.06 -0.05
C GLY A 271 -4.95 -17.46 0.62
N LEU A 272 -5.41 -16.29 0.15
CA LEU A 272 -6.55 -15.59 0.72
C LEU A 272 -7.43 -14.91 -0.34
N ILE A 273 -8.72 -15.18 -0.32
CA ILE A 273 -9.75 -14.46 -1.07
C ILE A 273 -10.73 -13.84 -0.08
N THR A 274 -11.08 -12.57 -0.30
CA THR A 274 -12.07 -11.85 0.52
C THR A 274 -13.24 -11.39 -0.34
N GLN A 275 -14.46 -11.52 0.17
CA GLN A 275 -15.67 -11.11 -0.54
C GLN A 275 -15.98 -9.61 -0.41
N ARG A 276 -15.48 -8.95 0.63
CA ARG A 276 -15.61 -7.50 0.83
C ARG A 276 -14.32 -6.76 0.51
N PRO A 277 -14.39 -5.55 -0.09
CA PRO A 277 -13.20 -4.81 -0.47
C PRO A 277 -12.31 -4.48 0.74
N SER A 278 -11.00 -4.67 0.57
CA SER A 278 -9.98 -4.28 1.54
C SER A 278 -9.13 -3.13 1.01
N THR A 279 -8.43 -2.46 1.92
CA THR A 279 -7.36 -1.52 1.55
C THR A 279 -6.09 -2.30 1.19
N LEU A 280 -5.33 -1.82 0.20
CA LEU A 280 -3.99 -2.34 -0.12
C LEU A 280 -3.01 -2.32 1.07
N LEU A 281 -3.26 -1.43 2.03
CA LEU A 281 -2.46 -1.26 3.24
C LEU A 281 -3.01 -2.01 4.46
N SER A 282 -3.97 -2.91 4.27
CA SER A 282 -4.41 -3.76 5.39
C SER A 282 -3.23 -4.59 5.89
N HIS A 283 -3.11 -4.78 7.20
CA HIS A 283 -2.06 -5.63 7.77
C HIS A 283 -2.10 -7.04 7.16
N VAL A 284 -3.29 -7.53 6.85
CA VAL A 284 -3.51 -8.80 6.14
C VAL A 284 -2.82 -8.81 4.77
N ASN A 285 -2.89 -7.73 3.99
CA ASN A 285 -2.17 -7.67 2.72
C ASN A 285 -0.65 -7.62 2.90
N LEU A 286 -0.17 -6.92 3.94
CA LEU A 286 1.26 -6.92 4.27
C LEU A 286 1.76 -8.30 4.71
N LEU A 287 0.95 -9.05 5.47
CA LEU A 287 1.23 -10.44 5.82
C LEU A 287 1.24 -11.33 4.58
N ALA A 288 0.25 -11.21 3.70
CA ALA A 288 0.18 -11.97 2.45
C ALA A 288 1.41 -11.75 1.56
N LYS A 289 1.85 -10.49 1.41
CA LYS A 289 3.11 -10.15 0.74
C LYS A 289 4.33 -10.74 1.44
N GLY A 290 4.39 -10.61 2.76
CA GLY A 290 5.49 -11.15 3.58
C GLY A 290 5.64 -12.66 3.45
N TRP A 291 4.53 -13.40 3.41
CA TRP A 291 4.51 -14.86 3.20
C TRP A 291 4.57 -15.27 1.74
N ARG A 292 4.53 -14.32 0.81
CA ARG A 292 4.51 -14.53 -0.64
C ARG A 292 3.33 -15.41 -1.10
N ILE A 293 2.15 -15.16 -0.54
CA ILE A 293 0.93 -15.88 -0.90
C ILE A 293 0.02 -15.01 -1.77
N PRO A 294 -0.69 -15.59 -2.75
CA PRO A 294 -1.66 -14.83 -3.54
C PRO A 294 -2.84 -14.38 -2.68
N ASN A 295 -3.26 -13.13 -2.85
CA ASN A 295 -4.53 -12.67 -2.30
C ASN A 295 -5.27 -11.68 -3.20
N ALA A 296 -6.60 -11.72 -3.12
CA ALA A 296 -7.47 -10.86 -3.90
C ALA A 296 -8.79 -10.56 -3.18
N TYR A 297 -9.43 -9.46 -3.58
CA TYR A 297 -10.86 -9.28 -3.38
C TYR A 297 -11.60 -9.83 -4.61
N VAL A 298 -12.66 -10.60 -4.35
CA VAL A 298 -13.54 -11.19 -5.37
C VAL A 298 -14.98 -10.99 -4.90
N ARG A 299 -15.79 -10.26 -5.66
CA ARG A 299 -17.22 -10.11 -5.37
C ARG A 299 -17.89 -11.48 -5.38
N ASP A 300 -18.71 -11.74 -4.37
CA ASP A 300 -19.46 -12.99 -4.20
C ASP A 300 -18.60 -14.25 -4.19
N ALA A 301 -17.35 -14.14 -3.70
CA ALA A 301 -16.39 -15.24 -3.64
C ALA A 301 -16.92 -16.51 -2.98
N VAL A 302 -17.70 -16.38 -1.90
CA VAL A 302 -18.29 -17.51 -1.18
C VAL A 302 -19.22 -18.33 -2.08
N GLU A 303 -19.99 -17.66 -2.93
CA GLU A 303 -20.86 -18.32 -3.89
C GLU A 303 -20.06 -18.86 -5.09
N ALA A 304 -19.20 -18.03 -5.67
CA ALA A 304 -18.41 -18.38 -6.84
C ALA A 304 -17.47 -19.58 -6.62
N LEU A 305 -17.00 -19.79 -5.38
CA LEU A 305 -16.04 -20.84 -5.04
C LEU A 305 -16.64 -21.99 -4.23
N ARG A 306 -17.97 -22.02 -4.04
CA ARG A 306 -18.67 -23.03 -3.24
C ARG A 306 -18.36 -24.46 -3.67
N GLU A 307 -18.24 -24.70 -4.97
CA GLU A 307 -17.93 -26.03 -5.52
C GLU A 307 -16.50 -26.50 -5.23
N HIS A 308 -15.62 -25.61 -4.77
CA HIS A 308 -14.22 -25.92 -4.43
C HIS A 308 -14.01 -26.09 -2.93
N ASP A 309 -15.02 -25.86 -2.10
CA ASP A 309 -14.89 -25.93 -0.65
C ASP A 309 -14.46 -27.33 -0.18
N GLY A 310 -13.44 -27.37 0.68
CA GLY A 310 -12.78 -28.59 1.16
C GLY A 310 -11.87 -29.31 0.15
N GLN A 311 -11.82 -28.86 -1.11
CA GLN A 311 -11.02 -29.51 -2.16
C GLN A 311 -9.58 -28.99 -2.20
N TRP A 312 -8.66 -29.82 -2.67
CA TRP A 312 -7.33 -29.36 -3.04
C TRP A 312 -7.39 -28.61 -4.36
N VAL A 313 -6.88 -27.39 -4.35
CA VAL A 313 -6.88 -26.51 -5.51
C VAL A 313 -5.54 -25.85 -5.72
N GLU A 314 -5.35 -25.38 -6.94
CA GLU A 314 -4.39 -24.37 -7.29
C GLU A 314 -5.09 -23.04 -7.55
N LEU A 315 -4.72 -22.03 -6.77
CA LEU A 315 -5.17 -20.65 -6.94
C LEU A 315 -4.10 -19.88 -7.70
N THR A 316 -4.49 -19.22 -8.79
CA THR A 316 -3.67 -18.23 -9.50
C THR A 316 -4.38 -16.88 -9.46
N VAL A 317 -3.68 -15.85 -8.97
CA VAL A 317 -4.15 -14.45 -8.98
C VAL A 317 -3.23 -13.65 -9.91
N SER A 318 -3.79 -13.10 -10.98
CA SER A 318 -3.10 -12.25 -11.95
C SER A 318 -3.53 -10.78 -11.80
N SER A 319 -2.91 -9.89 -12.57
CA SER A 319 -3.29 -8.46 -12.61
C SER A 319 -4.70 -8.20 -13.13
N ASN A 320 -5.31 -9.16 -13.83
CA ASN A 320 -6.58 -9.01 -14.53
C ASN A 320 -7.64 -10.08 -14.18
N GLY A 321 -7.35 -10.99 -13.25
CA GLY A 321 -8.31 -11.99 -12.82
C GLY A 321 -7.73 -13.01 -11.84
N TYR A 322 -8.52 -14.05 -11.59
CA TYR A 322 -8.09 -15.20 -10.81
C TYR A 322 -8.58 -16.49 -11.46
N GLN A 323 -7.91 -17.59 -11.16
CA GLN A 323 -8.26 -18.94 -11.60
C GLN A 323 -8.12 -19.90 -10.42
N VAL A 324 -9.08 -20.82 -10.31
CA VAL A 324 -9.06 -21.92 -9.32
C VAL A 324 -9.20 -23.23 -10.08
N GLN A 325 -8.19 -24.08 -9.98
CA GLN A 325 -8.17 -25.41 -10.62
C GLN A 325 -8.09 -26.50 -9.56
N ARG A 326 -8.97 -27.51 -9.63
CA ARG A 326 -8.88 -28.67 -8.74
C ARG A 326 -7.63 -29.49 -9.05
N ILE A 327 -6.95 -29.95 -8.00
CA ILE A 327 -5.74 -30.79 -8.09
C ILE A 327 -5.86 -31.99 -7.14
N ALA A 328 -5.04 -33.02 -7.36
CA ALA A 328 -4.85 -34.06 -6.36
C ALA A 328 -4.13 -33.50 -5.12
N GLN A 329 -4.35 -34.10 -3.95
CA GLN A 329 -3.63 -33.74 -2.74
C GLN A 329 -2.12 -33.80 -3.00
N PRO A 330 -1.38 -32.68 -2.85
CA PRO A 330 0.07 -32.69 -3.00
C PRO A 330 0.70 -33.60 -1.94
N ALA A 331 1.81 -34.25 -2.28
CA ALA A 331 2.68 -34.83 -1.26
C ALA A 331 3.06 -33.74 -0.25
N ALA A 332 3.11 -34.10 1.04
CA ALA A 332 3.37 -33.15 2.12
C ALA A 332 4.59 -32.28 1.75
N PRO A 333 4.45 -30.95 1.70
CA PRO A 333 5.56 -30.10 1.31
C PRO A 333 6.71 -30.31 2.31
N ALA A 334 7.93 -30.50 1.79
CA ALA A 334 9.11 -30.46 2.61
C ALA A 334 9.13 -29.11 3.34
N VAL A 335 9.13 -29.13 4.67
CA VAL A 335 9.31 -27.93 5.50
C VAL A 335 10.65 -27.33 5.08
N LYS A 336 10.61 -26.28 4.24
CA LYS A 336 11.83 -25.54 3.92
C LYS A 336 12.27 -24.86 5.21
N PRO A 337 13.47 -25.12 5.72
CA PRO A 337 13.99 -24.36 6.84
C PRO A 337 14.17 -22.92 6.36
N ALA A 338 13.30 -22.03 6.81
CA ALA A 338 13.52 -20.62 6.63
C ALA A 338 14.68 -20.22 7.57
N ASN A 339 15.86 -20.01 6.99
CA ASN A 339 17.05 -19.50 7.67
C ASN A 339 16.92 -17.98 7.91
N ALA A 340 15.84 -17.53 8.52
CA ALA A 340 15.76 -16.14 8.99
C ALA A 340 16.67 -16.01 10.22
N ALA A 341 17.93 -15.65 9.99
CA ALA A 341 18.89 -15.44 11.06
C ALA A 341 18.42 -14.25 11.93
N LEU A 342 17.99 -14.56 13.16
CA LEU A 342 17.66 -13.53 14.14
C LEU A 342 18.89 -12.68 14.45
N PRO A 343 18.78 -11.34 14.41
CA PRO A 343 19.84 -10.46 14.88
C PRO A 343 20.15 -10.75 16.35
N LYS A 344 21.43 -11.01 16.65
CA LYS A 344 21.88 -11.27 18.02
C LYS A 344 21.63 -10.02 18.89
N PRO A 345 20.79 -10.12 19.93
CA PRO A 345 20.48 -8.97 20.77
C PRO A 345 21.69 -8.61 21.66
N ASP A 346 21.85 -7.31 21.90
CA ASP A 346 22.81 -6.77 22.86
C ASP A 346 22.12 -6.59 24.21
N LEU A 347 22.40 -7.51 25.13
CA LEU A 347 21.85 -7.49 26.49
C LEU A 347 22.75 -6.75 27.49
N SER A 348 23.87 -6.16 27.04
CA SER A 348 24.76 -5.38 27.90
C SER A 348 24.19 -4.00 28.22
N VAL A 349 23.36 -3.45 27.32
CA VAL A 349 22.69 -2.16 27.49
C VAL A 349 21.48 -2.31 28.40
N ARG A 350 21.57 -1.74 29.60
CA ARG A 350 20.52 -1.77 30.62
C ARG A 350 19.79 -0.44 30.79
N ASP A 351 20.42 0.67 30.41
CA ASP A 351 19.83 1.98 30.61
C ASP A 351 18.61 2.21 29.71
N ILE A 352 17.59 2.87 30.29
CA ILE A 352 16.43 3.35 29.55
C ILE A 352 16.89 4.47 28.61
N LYS A 353 16.63 4.32 27.31
CA LYS A 353 17.14 5.26 26.30
C LYS A 353 16.06 6.23 25.83
N PRO A 354 16.28 7.56 25.87
CA PRO A 354 15.39 8.49 25.19
C PRO A 354 15.33 8.20 23.70
N LEU A 355 14.18 8.45 23.10
CA LEU A 355 14.03 8.41 21.64
C LEU A 355 14.90 9.48 20.96
N SER A 356 15.09 10.64 21.62
CA SER A 356 16.04 11.66 21.18
C SER A 356 17.48 11.13 21.25
N GLY A 357 18.17 11.11 20.11
CA GLY A 357 19.55 10.66 20.01
C GLY A 357 19.72 9.16 19.72
N MET A 358 18.61 8.40 19.60
CA MET A 358 18.67 7.04 19.09
C MET A 358 19.03 7.02 17.59
N THR A 359 19.76 5.97 17.21
CA THR A 359 20.26 5.70 15.87
C THR A 359 19.85 4.30 15.44
N ALA A 360 20.08 3.95 14.16
CA ALA A 360 19.84 2.59 13.67
C ALA A 360 20.60 1.50 14.46
N ARG A 361 21.74 1.82 15.08
CA ARG A 361 22.53 0.87 15.89
C ARG A 361 21.81 0.47 17.18
N ASP A 362 20.93 1.31 17.69
CA ASP A 362 20.18 1.05 18.91
C ASP A 362 19.14 -0.07 18.71
N SER A 363 18.85 -0.47 17.47
CA SER A 363 17.99 -1.62 17.16
C SER A 363 18.46 -2.92 17.82
N ARG A 364 19.76 -3.05 18.09
CA ARG A 364 20.36 -4.23 18.74
C ARG A 364 19.91 -4.43 20.18
N HIS A 365 19.42 -3.40 20.86
CA HIS A 365 18.94 -3.48 22.25
C HIS A 365 17.56 -2.83 22.47
N CYS A 366 17.04 -2.10 21.49
CA CYS A 366 15.73 -1.45 21.57
C CYS A 366 14.74 -1.89 20.48
N GLY A 367 15.16 -2.77 19.57
CA GLY A 367 14.36 -3.19 18.42
C GLY A 367 14.26 -2.12 17.34
N VAL A 368 13.79 -2.56 16.16
CA VAL A 368 13.84 -1.77 14.93
C VAL A 368 12.91 -0.57 14.99
N LYS A 369 11.69 -0.70 15.52
CA LYS A 369 10.71 0.40 15.58
C LYS A 369 11.21 1.59 16.39
N ALA A 370 11.70 1.36 17.61
CA ALA A 370 12.21 2.43 18.47
C ALA A 370 13.45 3.11 17.85
N ALA A 371 14.39 2.31 17.34
CA ALA A 371 15.59 2.82 16.68
C ALA A 371 15.27 3.66 15.43
N ASN A 372 14.36 3.17 14.59
CA ASN A 372 13.93 3.87 13.38
C ASN A 372 13.22 5.18 13.73
N LEU A 373 12.31 5.19 14.71
CA LEU A 373 11.65 6.42 15.14
C LEU A 373 12.61 7.46 15.72
N GLY A 374 13.61 7.02 16.48
CA GLY A 374 14.67 7.90 16.98
C GLY A 374 15.51 8.51 15.86
N ALA A 375 15.93 7.68 14.91
CA ALA A 375 16.66 8.13 13.72
C ALA A 375 15.81 9.08 12.86
N LEU A 376 14.50 8.78 12.70
CA LEU A 376 13.56 9.62 11.99
C LEU A 376 13.44 11.00 12.63
N LYS A 377 13.36 11.09 13.96
CA LYS A 377 13.25 12.35 14.69
C LYS A 377 14.39 13.32 14.33
N ALA A 378 15.61 12.82 14.13
CA ALA A 378 16.76 13.63 13.72
C ALA A 378 16.67 14.14 12.27
N VAL A 379 15.86 13.49 11.44
CA VAL A 379 15.71 13.80 10.02
C VAL A 379 14.29 14.19 9.64
N LEU A 380 13.38 14.53 10.55
CA LEU A 380 12.04 15.01 10.14
C LEU A 380 12.06 16.50 9.73
N PRO A 381 11.21 16.89 8.75
CA PRO A 381 11.05 18.30 8.40
C PRO A 381 10.35 19.07 9.52
N PRO A 382 10.51 20.40 9.64
CA PRO A 382 9.86 21.20 10.69
C PRO A 382 8.33 21.07 10.73
N THR A 383 7.71 20.70 9.60
CA THR A 383 6.27 20.51 9.47
C THR A 383 5.77 19.16 9.99
N ALA A 384 6.66 18.31 10.50
CA ALA A 384 6.32 17.02 11.08
C ALA A 384 7.19 16.69 12.30
N SER A 385 6.68 15.88 13.21
CA SER A 385 7.45 15.46 14.39
C SER A 385 7.18 14.01 14.74
N VAL A 386 8.09 13.40 15.51
CA VAL A 386 7.83 12.11 16.17
C VAL A 386 7.40 12.41 17.61
N PRO A 387 6.28 11.84 18.10
CA PRO A 387 5.91 11.98 19.51
C PRO A 387 7.05 11.53 20.42
N ASP A 388 7.34 12.31 21.46
CA ASP A 388 8.48 12.02 22.33
C ASP A 388 8.28 10.73 23.14
N GLY A 389 9.37 10.10 23.54
CA GLY A 389 9.31 8.81 24.20
C GLY A 389 10.68 8.26 24.60
N PHE A 390 10.68 7.04 25.13
CA PHE A 390 11.88 6.30 25.50
C PHE A 390 11.69 4.80 25.29
N CYS A 391 12.81 4.10 25.15
CA CYS A 391 12.88 2.66 25.02
C CYS A 391 13.34 2.01 26.33
N ILE A 392 12.62 0.98 26.77
CA ILE A 392 13.07 0.00 27.75
C ILE A 392 13.79 -1.12 26.99
N PRO A 393 15.10 -1.37 27.25
CA PRO A 393 15.92 -2.23 26.41
C PRO A 393 15.69 -3.73 26.66
N PHE A 394 16.15 -4.56 25.71
CA PHE A 394 16.06 -6.03 25.74
C PHE A 394 16.60 -6.66 27.02
N ALA A 395 17.60 -6.06 27.67
CA ALA A 395 18.14 -6.56 28.92
C ALA A 395 17.07 -6.66 30.03
N HIS A 396 16.11 -5.73 30.07
CA HIS A 396 15.01 -5.75 31.04
C HIS A 396 14.07 -6.93 30.81
N TYR A 397 13.71 -7.17 29.54
CA TYR A 397 12.92 -8.34 29.13
C TYR A 397 13.63 -9.64 29.50
N ALA A 398 14.90 -9.79 29.10
CA ALA A 398 15.66 -11.01 29.32
C ALA A 398 15.82 -11.34 30.80
N ALA A 399 16.04 -10.32 31.65
CA ALA A 399 16.11 -10.49 33.10
C ALA A 399 14.77 -10.96 33.68
N PHE A 400 13.66 -10.32 33.28
CA PHE A 400 12.32 -10.66 33.75
C PHE A 400 11.89 -12.07 33.34
N MET A 401 12.12 -12.44 32.07
CA MET A 401 11.78 -13.79 31.57
C MET A 401 12.60 -14.89 32.25
N ARG A 402 13.88 -14.63 32.54
CA ARG A 402 14.73 -15.56 33.29
C ARG A 402 14.24 -15.74 34.73
N GLN A 403 13.86 -14.66 35.41
CA GLN A 403 13.30 -14.72 36.77
C GLN A 403 12.05 -15.62 36.82
N LEU A 404 11.21 -15.58 35.79
CA LEU A 404 9.99 -16.39 35.68
C LEU A 404 10.21 -17.78 35.06
N ARG A 405 11.47 -18.14 34.74
CA ARG A 405 11.84 -19.39 34.06
C ARG A 405 11.04 -19.64 32.77
N VAL A 406 10.71 -18.56 32.05
CA VAL A 406 9.91 -18.64 30.82
C VAL A 406 10.63 -19.42 29.73
N PRO A 407 11.94 -19.23 29.46
CA PRO A 407 12.65 -20.02 28.46
C PRO A 407 12.57 -21.53 28.72
N GLU A 408 12.72 -21.96 29.98
CA GLU A 408 12.65 -23.38 30.37
C GLU A 408 11.23 -23.94 30.20
N ARG A 409 10.20 -23.14 30.53
CA ARG A 409 8.80 -23.52 30.34
C ARG A 409 8.45 -23.67 28.87
N VAL A 410 8.91 -22.76 28.01
CA VAL A 410 8.69 -22.84 26.56
C VAL A 410 9.40 -24.05 25.97
N ALA A 411 10.66 -24.28 26.34
CA ALA A 411 11.40 -25.46 25.89
C ALA A 411 10.69 -26.76 26.30
N ALA A 412 10.15 -26.84 27.52
CA ALA A 412 9.37 -27.99 27.97
C ALA A 412 8.06 -28.17 27.16
N LEU A 413 7.38 -27.07 26.79
CA LEU A 413 6.20 -27.13 25.92
C LEU A 413 6.57 -27.65 24.53
N GLU A 414 7.65 -27.16 23.94
CA GLU A 414 8.11 -27.56 22.59
C GLU A 414 8.50 -29.05 22.49
N GLN A 415 8.88 -29.68 23.60
CA GLN A 415 9.16 -31.13 23.64
C GLN A 415 7.90 -32.00 23.71
N ARG A 416 6.72 -31.43 23.97
CA ARG A 416 5.49 -32.20 24.09
C ARG A 416 4.88 -32.48 22.71
N PRO A 417 4.57 -33.76 22.36
CA PRO A 417 3.97 -34.10 21.06
C PRO A 417 2.60 -33.47 20.82
N ASP A 418 1.78 -33.32 21.86
CA ASP A 418 0.46 -32.69 21.77
C ASP A 418 0.58 -31.19 21.44
N PHE A 419 1.52 -30.49 22.07
CA PHE A 419 1.83 -29.10 21.76
C PHE A 419 2.39 -28.96 20.34
N ALA A 420 3.26 -29.86 19.88
CA ALA A 420 3.76 -29.83 18.51
C ALA A 420 2.66 -30.11 17.46
N GLY A 421 1.75 -31.05 17.75
CA GLY A 421 0.73 -31.52 16.82
C GLY A 421 -0.58 -30.73 16.79
N ASP A 422 -0.98 -30.10 17.91
CA ASP A 422 -2.32 -29.52 18.08
C ASP A 422 -2.28 -27.99 18.33
N ALA A 423 -2.89 -27.24 17.41
CA ALA A 423 -3.00 -25.78 17.51
C ALA A 423 -3.83 -25.30 18.71
N ASN A 424 -4.83 -26.05 19.14
CA ASN A 424 -5.67 -25.70 20.29
C ASN A 424 -4.90 -25.82 21.59
N VAL A 425 -4.15 -26.91 21.75
CA VAL A 425 -3.25 -27.11 22.90
C VAL A 425 -2.25 -25.96 22.96
N ARG A 426 -1.58 -25.63 21.86
CA ARG A 426 -0.66 -24.49 21.82
C ARG A 426 -1.33 -23.18 22.22
N ARG A 427 -2.50 -22.88 21.65
CA ARG A 427 -3.24 -21.65 21.95
C ARG A 427 -3.54 -21.52 23.45
N ALA A 428 -4.02 -22.59 24.07
CA ALA A 428 -4.33 -22.63 25.50
C ALA A 428 -3.08 -22.46 26.38
N GLU A 429 -2.01 -23.22 26.08
CA GLU A 429 -0.76 -23.19 26.84
C GLU A 429 -0.04 -21.84 26.73
N LEU A 430 0.00 -21.25 25.52
CA LEU A 430 0.56 -19.92 25.30
C LEU A 430 -0.28 -18.84 25.98
N ALA A 431 -1.61 -18.96 26.01
CA ALA A 431 -2.47 -18.06 26.75
C ALA A 431 -2.19 -18.12 28.27
N ALA A 432 -2.04 -19.32 28.83
CA ALA A 432 -1.68 -19.52 30.24
C ALA A 432 -0.28 -18.94 30.57
N LEU A 433 0.71 -19.17 29.70
CA LEU A 433 2.05 -18.59 29.84
C LEU A 433 2.00 -17.05 29.85
N ARG A 434 1.24 -16.45 28.93
CA ARG A 434 1.03 -15.01 28.86
C ARG A 434 0.41 -14.44 30.13
N GLN A 435 -0.64 -15.08 30.65
CA GLN A 435 -1.27 -14.64 31.90
C GLN A 435 -0.28 -14.65 33.06
N ALA A 436 0.54 -15.70 33.18
CA ALA A 436 1.59 -15.76 34.20
C ALA A 436 2.60 -14.61 34.08
N ILE A 437 3.02 -14.26 32.85
CA ILE A 437 3.94 -13.13 32.59
C ILE A 437 3.29 -11.78 32.98
N ILE A 438 2.01 -11.59 32.65
CA ILE A 438 1.28 -10.33 32.92
C ILE A 438 1.08 -10.12 34.43
N GLN A 439 0.72 -11.20 35.14
CA GLN A 439 0.40 -11.16 36.58
C GLN A 439 1.64 -11.08 37.47
N ALA A 440 2.79 -11.58 37.01
CA ALA A 440 4.03 -11.51 37.78
C ALA A 440 4.43 -10.04 38.07
N PRO A 441 4.79 -9.70 39.32
CA PRO A 441 5.21 -8.35 39.66
C PRO A 441 6.55 -8.01 39.02
N ALA A 442 6.68 -6.80 38.47
CA ALA A 442 7.99 -6.25 38.11
C ALA A 442 8.77 -5.93 39.39
N GLY A 443 10.11 -6.00 39.34
CA GLY A 443 10.95 -5.60 40.46
C GLY A 443 10.69 -4.13 40.85
N PRO A 444 10.49 -3.78 42.13
CA PRO A 444 10.12 -2.42 42.55
C PRO A 444 11.04 -1.33 42.02
N ALA A 445 12.35 -1.54 42.08
CA ALA A 445 13.34 -0.59 41.55
C ALA A 445 13.20 -0.37 40.03
N GLN A 446 12.87 -1.42 39.28
CA GLN A 446 12.71 -1.37 37.83
C GLN A 446 11.43 -0.61 37.44
N ALA A 447 10.32 -0.88 38.13
CA ALA A 447 9.07 -0.17 37.94
C ALA A 447 9.18 1.32 38.32
N SER A 448 9.90 1.62 39.41
CA SER A 448 10.20 3.01 39.80
C SER A 448 11.02 3.72 38.71
N ALA A 449 12.07 3.09 38.18
CA ALA A 449 12.89 3.70 37.14
C ALA A 449 12.10 4.01 35.86
N TRP A 450 11.16 3.14 35.45
CA TRP A 450 10.26 3.41 34.33
C TRP A 450 9.33 4.60 34.60
N THR A 451 8.77 4.64 35.81
CA THR A 451 7.85 5.71 36.24
C THR A 451 8.58 7.05 36.34
N ASP A 452 9.75 7.07 36.97
CA ASP A 452 10.59 8.27 37.10
C ASP A 452 10.97 8.83 35.72
N ARG A 453 11.31 7.95 34.77
CA ARG A 453 11.61 8.38 33.40
C ARG A 453 10.38 8.97 32.73
N TRP A 454 9.23 8.32 32.86
CA TRP A 454 7.97 8.78 32.31
C TRP A 454 7.57 10.16 32.86
N GLN A 455 7.64 10.35 34.17
CA GLN A 455 7.32 11.61 34.82
C GLN A 455 8.27 12.73 34.40
N LYS A 456 9.60 12.49 34.46
CA LYS A 456 10.61 13.51 34.16
C LYS A 456 10.66 13.90 32.69
N GLN A 457 10.52 12.94 31.78
CA GLN A 457 10.65 13.21 30.34
C GLN A 457 9.32 13.61 29.69
N LEU A 458 8.22 12.93 30.05
CA LEU A 458 6.94 13.08 29.34
C LEU A 458 5.86 13.77 30.20
N GLY A 459 6.20 14.20 31.41
CA GLY A 459 5.33 15.00 32.28
C GLY A 459 4.07 14.28 32.73
N SER A 460 4.14 12.95 32.93
CA SER A 460 3.00 12.10 33.33
C SER A 460 1.82 12.11 32.36
N ARG A 461 2.00 12.60 31.14
CA ARG A 461 0.97 12.58 30.09
C ARG A 461 0.69 11.14 29.64
N GLY A 462 -0.50 10.91 29.09
CA GLY A 462 -0.88 9.60 28.54
C GLY A 462 0.13 9.08 27.53
N VAL A 463 0.52 7.81 27.64
CA VAL A 463 1.52 7.15 26.77
C VAL A 463 0.99 5.88 26.13
N PHE A 464 1.47 5.59 24.92
CA PHE A 464 1.31 4.29 24.28
C PHE A 464 2.54 3.45 24.59
N VAL A 465 2.30 2.19 24.95
CA VAL A 465 3.35 1.22 25.27
C VAL A 465 3.38 0.20 24.13
N ARG A 466 4.39 0.32 23.25
CA ARG A 466 4.47 -0.36 21.95
C ARG A 466 5.57 -1.42 21.95
N SER A 467 5.33 -2.52 21.23
CA SER A 467 6.34 -3.55 20.95
C SER A 467 7.45 -3.00 20.05
N SER A 468 8.67 -3.46 20.27
CA SER A 468 9.83 -3.23 19.40
C SER A 468 10.79 -4.42 19.55
N SER A 469 10.56 -5.48 18.79
CA SER A 469 11.28 -6.77 18.91
C SER A 469 12.55 -6.83 18.06
N ASN A 470 13.45 -7.78 18.33
CA ASN A 470 14.53 -8.16 17.40
C ASN A 470 14.05 -9.06 16.25
N SER A 471 12.82 -9.58 16.34
CA SER A 471 12.18 -10.40 15.31
C SER A 471 11.22 -9.62 14.40
N GLU A 472 11.01 -8.32 14.67
CA GLU A 472 10.21 -7.46 13.78
C GLU A 472 11.01 -7.09 12.53
N ASP A 473 10.33 -6.97 11.39
CA ASP A 473 10.85 -6.47 10.11
C ASP A 473 12.10 -7.23 9.58
N LEU A 474 12.14 -8.55 9.75
CA LEU A 474 13.18 -9.40 9.16
C LEU A 474 12.93 -9.64 7.67
N PRO A 475 13.99 -9.88 6.85
CA PRO A 475 13.82 -10.29 5.47
C PRO A 475 12.93 -11.54 5.36
N GLY A 476 11.80 -11.45 4.67
CA GLY A 476 10.85 -12.56 4.51
C GLY A 476 9.97 -12.87 5.73
N PHE A 477 9.98 -12.02 6.76
CA PHE A 477 9.10 -12.15 7.93
C PHE A 477 8.59 -10.78 8.41
N SER A 478 7.28 -10.55 8.26
CA SER A 478 6.62 -9.31 8.71
C SER A 478 6.10 -9.47 10.14
N GLY A 479 6.52 -8.56 11.03
CA GLY A 479 6.00 -8.46 12.40
C GLY A 479 4.67 -7.70 12.51
N ALA A 480 4.09 -7.27 11.38
CA ALA A 480 2.90 -6.42 11.36
C ALA A 480 1.71 -7.13 12.04
N GLY A 481 1.11 -6.44 13.01
CA GLY A 481 -0.06 -6.95 13.71
C GLY A 481 0.17 -8.12 14.68
N LEU A 482 1.39 -8.65 14.82
CA LEU A 482 1.66 -9.84 15.65
C LEU A 482 1.73 -9.54 17.15
N TYR A 483 2.30 -8.38 17.52
CA TYR A 483 2.58 -8.02 18.90
C TYR A 483 1.59 -6.97 19.44
N THR A 484 1.49 -6.89 20.76
CA THR A 484 0.50 -6.02 21.42
C THR A 484 1.06 -4.60 21.61
N THR A 485 0.19 -3.61 21.41
CA THR A 485 0.37 -2.24 21.88
C THR A 485 -0.70 -1.93 22.91
N VAL A 486 -0.32 -1.37 24.06
CA VAL A 486 -1.26 -0.91 25.08
C VAL A 486 -1.47 0.59 24.91
N PRO A 487 -2.68 1.05 24.52
CA PRO A 487 -2.92 2.46 24.26
C PRO A 487 -3.18 3.24 25.56
N ASN A 488 -2.77 4.50 25.54
CA ASN A 488 -3.13 5.55 26.49
C ASN A 488 -3.07 5.14 27.97
N VAL A 489 -1.88 4.77 28.44
CA VAL A 489 -1.59 4.54 29.85
C VAL A 489 -1.43 5.89 30.56
N THR A 490 -2.21 6.10 31.62
CA THR A 490 -2.25 7.37 32.39
C THR A 490 -1.88 7.20 33.86
N GLN A 491 -1.68 5.97 34.36
CA GLN A 491 -1.33 5.68 35.75
C GLN A 491 0.00 4.89 35.88
N ALA A 492 0.75 5.12 36.96
CA ALA A 492 2.06 4.48 37.22
C ALA A 492 1.99 2.95 37.28
N ASP A 493 1.08 2.40 38.07
CA ASP A 493 0.89 0.94 38.18
C ASP A 493 0.46 0.32 36.85
N ALA A 494 -0.31 1.07 36.06
CA ALA A 494 -0.73 0.65 34.73
C ALA A 494 0.44 0.59 33.74
N LEU A 495 1.48 1.44 33.88
CA LEU A 495 2.67 1.40 33.03
C LEU A 495 3.43 0.08 33.22
N ALA A 496 3.69 -0.33 34.46
CA ALA A 496 4.39 -1.58 34.73
C ALA A 496 3.62 -2.79 34.18
N ARG A 497 2.29 -2.80 34.35
CA ARG A 497 1.43 -3.83 33.76
C ARG A 497 1.46 -3.82 32.24
N ALA A 498 1.39 -2.64 31.61
CA ALA A 498 1.43 -2.48 30.16
C ALA A 498 2.74 -3.00 29.56
N VAL A 499 3.88 -2.71 30.19
CA VAL A 499 5.20 -3.25 29.79
C VAL A 499 5.18 -4.78 29.78
N ARG A 500 4.65 -5.41 30.84
CA ARG A 500 4.53 -6.88 30.92
C ARG A 500 3.53 -7.44 29.91
N THR A 501 2.44 -6.73 29.61
CA THR A 501 1.51 -7.10 28.54
C THR A 501 2.19 -7.09 27.17
N VAL A 502 3.01 -6.09 26.87
CA VAL A 502 3.80 -6.05 25.64
C VAL A 502 4.83 -7.18 25.60
N TRP A 503 5.53 -7.45 26.71
CA TRP A 503 6.46 -8.58 26.79
C TRP A 503 5.79 -9.94 26.61
N ALA A 504 4.64 -10.16 27.25
CA ALA A 504 3.85 -11.37 27.08
C ALA A 504 3.42 -11.57 25.63
N SER A 505 3.25 -10.49 24.86
CA SER A 505 2.80 -10.57 23.47
C SER A 505 3.76 -11.28 22.52
N VAL A 506 5.02 -11.49 22.93
CA VAL A 506 5.92 -12.43 22.24
C VAL A 506 5.21 -13.77 22.04
N TYR A 507 4.51 -14.25 23.06
CA TYR A 507 3.80 -15.53 23.05
C TYR A 507 2.34 -15.41 22.61
N ASN A 508 1.94 -14.33 21.92
CA ASN A 508 0.67 -14.34 21.17
C ASN A 508 0.66 -15.57 20.26
N PHE A 509 -0.48 -16.26 20.16
CA PHE A 509 -0.57 -17.48 19.36
C PHE A 509 -0.14 -17.22 17.91
N GLU A 510 -0.62 -16.12 17.33
CA GLU A 510 -0.34 -15.71 15.97
C GLU A 510 1.16 -15.37 15.79
N ALA A 511 1.77 -14.69 16.76
CA ALA A 511 3.19 -14.36 16.74
C ALA A 511 4.07 -15.61 16.88
N TYR A 512 3.64 -16.59 17.67
CA TYR A 512 4.31 -17.87 17.85
C TYR A 512 4.24 -18.71 16.57
N GLU A 513 3.04 -18.91 16.01
CA GLU A 513 2.84 -19.71 14.79
C GLU A 513 3.54 -19.08 13.59
N ALA A 514 3.48 -17.75 13.45
CA ALA A 514 4.18 -17.06 12.36
C ALA A 514 5.70 -17.29 12.44
N ARG A 515 6.30 -17.20 13.64
CA ARG A 515 7.73 -17.47 13.84
C ARG A 515 8.07 -18.93 13.59
N ARG A 516 7.24 -19.87 14.05
CA ARG A 516 7.42 -21.29 13.81
C ARG A 516 7.38 -21.61 12.30
N ALA A 517 6.41 -21.06 11.58
CA ALA A 517 6.30 -21.21 10.13
C ALA A 517 7.51 -20.61 9.40
N ALA A 518 8.08 -19.54 9.94
CA ALA A 518 9.29 -18.90 9.43
C ALA A 518 10.61 -19.51 9.94
N GLY A 519 10.58 -20.64 10.67
CA GLY A 519 11.79 -21.29 11.18
C GLY A 519 12.55 -20.49 12.24
N ILE A 520 11.91 -19.50 12.86
CA ILE A 520 12.51 -18.63 13.87
C ILE A 520 12.40 -19.29 15.24
N GLY A 521 13.54 -19.61 15.86
CA GLY A 521 13.63 -20.13 17.22
C GLY A 521 13.04 -19.18 18.26
N GLN A 522 12.23 -19.73 19.17
CA GLN A 522 11.48 -18.95 20.16
C GLN A 522 12.38 -18.36 21.24
N GLU A 523 13.48 -19.05 21.55
CA GLU A 523 14.49 -18.71 22.55
C GLU A 523 15.32 -17.46 22.19
N GLY A 524 15.48 -17.19 20.89
CA GLY A 524 16.26 -16.06 20.39
C GLY A 524 15.50 -14.74 20.35
N VAL A 525 14.19 -14.73 20.63
CA VAL A 525 13.34 -13.55 20.50
C VAL A 525 13.26 -12.76 21.80
N VAL A 526 13.58 -11.47 21.70
CA VAL A 526 13.56 -10.51 22.80
C VAL A 526 12.76 -9.27 22.44
N MET A 527 12.07 -8.71 23.42
CA MET A 527 11.16 -7.58 23.22
C MET A 527 11.63 -6.32 23.95
N GLY A 528 11.91 -5.28 23.18
CA GLY A 528 12.08 -3.91 23.67
C GLY A 528 10.70 -3.28 23.79
N VAL A 529 10.58 -2.26 24.64
CA VAL A 529 9.30 -1.55 24.81
C VAL A 529 9.51 -0.07 24.58
N LEU A 530 8.81 0.45 23.57
CA LEU A 530 8.74 1.88 23.29
C LEU A 530 7.58 2.49 24.08
N VAL A 531 7.90 3.34 25.05
CA VAL A 531 6.94 4.16 25.78
C VAL A 531 6.95 5.54 25.14
N GLN A 532 5.84 5.91 24.50
CA GLN A 532 5.76 7.10 23.66
C GLN A 532 4.51 7.90 24.00
N LEU A 533 4.56 9.23 23.94
CA LEU A 533 3.38 10.08 24.13
C LEU A 533 2.22 9.63 23.24
N ALA A 534 1.04 9.51 23.84
CA ALA A 534 -0.19 9.25 23.12
C ALA A 534 -0.48 10.44 22.18
N ALA A 535 -0.67 10.14 20.90
CA ALA A 535 -1.15 11.11 19.93
C ALA A 535 -2.68 11.10 19.96
N ALA A 536 -3.30 12.00 20.73
CA ALA A 536 -4.75 12.19 20.70
C ALA A 536 -5.15 12.86 19.37
N SER A 537 -5.20 12.04 18.32
CA SER A 537 -5.27 12.49 16.94
C SER A 537 -6.70 12.68 16.45
N ASP A 538 -6.93 13.73 15.65
CA ASP A 538 -8.18 14.00 14.96
C ASP A 538 -8.39 13.01 13.80
N SER A 539 -7.29 12.67 13.14
CA SER A 539 -7.23 11.65 12.10
C SER A 539 -5.89 10.95 12.12
N SER A 540 -5.87 9.72 11.64
CA SER A 540 -4.69 8.89 11.57
C SER A 540 -4.78 7.95 10.38
N GLY A 541 -3.65 7.40 9.98
CA GLY A 541 -3.63 6.56 8.81
C GLY A 541 -2.24 6.13 8.38
N VAL A 542 -2.19 5.63 7.16
CA VAL A 542 -0.98 5.14 6.52
C VAL A 542 -0.83 5.80 5.16
N MET A 543 0.40 6.09 4.76
CA MET A 543 0.73 6.74 3.49
C MET A 543 1.86 5.98 2.80
N ILE A 544 1.70 5.77 1.48
CA ILE A 544 2.75 5.25 0.60
C ILE A 544 3.25 6.39 -0.28
N THR A 545 4.57 6.58 -0.32
CA THR A 545 5.19 7.68 -1.10
C THR A 545 5.30 7.40 -2.61
N ARG A 546 4.59 6.38 -3.11
CA ARG A 546 4.44 6.05 -4.53
C ARG A 546 3.00 5.60 -4.82
N ASP A 547 2.69 5.50 -6.11
CA ASP A 547 1.51 4.77 -6.57
C ASP A 547 1.70 3.25 -6.31
N PRO A 548 0.85 2.61 -5.51
CA PRO A 548 0.95 1.18 -5.27
C PRO A 548 0.32 0.33 -6.38
N PHE A 549 -0.41 0.96 -7.32
CA PHE A 549 -1.11 0.33 -8.43
C PHE A 549 -0.29 0.36 -9.72
N ASP A 550 0.45 1.45 -9.94
CA ASP A 550 1.30 1.65 -11.12
C ASP A 550 2.58 2.41 -10.79
N ALA A 551 3.68 1.67 -10.61
CA ALA A 551 4.99 2.23 -10.25
C ALA A 551 5.53 3.27 -11.27
N SER A 552 5.00 3.32 -12.50
CA SER A 552 5.38 4.33 -13.49
C SER A 552 4.93 5.75 -13.09
N ARG A 553 3.90 5.86 -12.24
CA ARG A 553 3.30 7.13 -11.79
C ARG A 553 4.08 7.75 -10.62
N ARG A 554 5.28 8.27 -10.94
CA ARG A 554 6.29 8.74 -9.96
C ARG A 554 5.87 9.91 -9.06
N TYR A 555 4.80 10.62 -9.39
CA TYR A 555 4.36 11.82 -8.64
C TYR A 555 3.22 11.55 -7.67
N VAL A 556 2.80 10.29 -7.53
CA VAL A 556 1.63 9.90 -6.76
C VAL A 556 2.02 9.53 -5.33
N THR A 557 1.18 9.92 -4.39
CA THR A 557 1.18 9.45 -3.01
C THR A 557 -0.18 8.84 -2.72
N TYR A 558 -0.21 7.63 -2.17
CA TYR A 558 -1.43 6.99 -1.71
C TYR A 558 -1.61 7.20 -0.21
N LEU A 559 -2.83 7.48 0.23
CA LEU A 559 -3.18 7.64 1.65
C LEU A 559 -4.40 6.78 1.99
N SER A 560 -4.36 6.14 3.15
CA SER A 560 -5.50 5.52 3.82
C SER A 560 -5.70 6.21 5.16
N ALA A 561 -6.92 6.65 5.47
CA ALA A 561 -7.20 7.52 6.61
C ALA A 561 -8.48 7.12 7.35
N LYS A 562 -8.45 7.33 8.66
CA LYS A 562 -9.55 7.14 9.61
C LYS A 562 -9.63 8.31 10.58
N ARG A 563 -10.80 8.50 11.20
CA ARG A 563 -10.97 9.50 12.26
C ARG A 563 -10.46 8.96 13.59
N GLY A 564 -9.94 9.84 14.44
CA GLY A 564 -9.46 9.46 15.76
C GLY A 564 -8.12 8.71 15.75
N LEU A 565 -7.94 7.86 16.76
CA LEU A 565 -6.72 7.09 17.01
C LEU A 565 -6.54 5.92 16.03
N GLY A 566 -5.34 5.80 15.46
CA GLY A 566 -4.99 4.76 14.48
C GLY A 566 -4.60 3.41 15.08
N ILE A 567 -5.15 3.08 16.25
CA ILE A 567 -4.92 1.77 16.86
C ILE A 567 -5.91 0.74 16.29
N LYS A 568 -5.66 -0.55 16.52
CA LYS A 568 -6.51 -1.67 16.09
C LYS A 568 -7.96 -1.51 16.60
N VAL A 569 -8.79 -0.76 15.87
CA VAL A 569 -10.25 -0.96 15.84
C VAL A 569 -10.47 -2.03 14.79
N VAL A 570 -11.06 -3.14 15.22
CA VAL A 570 -11.63 -4.23 14.42
C VAL A 570 -11.41 -4.03 12.91
N GLU A 571 -10.17 -4.33 12.48
CA GLU A 571 -9.79 -4.20 11.09
C GLU A 571 -10.70 -5.10 10.25
N GLY A 572 -11.19 -4.59 9.14
CA GLY A 572 -11.93 -5.38 8.15
C GLY A 572 -13.45 -5.27 8.16
N LYS A 573 -14.08 -4.77 9.23
CA LYS A 573 -15.55 -4.60 9.23
C LYS A 573 -16.04 -3.43 8.36
N ARG A 574 -15.25 -2.35 8.27
CA ARG A 574 -15.67 -1.09 7.63
C ARG A 574 -14.52 -0.44 6.86
N GLN A 575 -14.86 0.13 5.70
CA GLN A 575 -13.92 0.70 4.74
C GLN A 575 -13.33 2.03 5.26
N ALA A 576 -12.00 2.19 5.17
CA ALA A 576 -11.31 3.45 5.46
C ALA A 576 -11.41 4.42 4.26
N GLU A 577 -11.16 5.70 4.49
CA GLU A 577 -11.01 6.65 3.38
C GLU A 577 -9.69 6.39 2.66
N GLN A 578 -9.72 6.23 1.34
CA GLN A 578 -8.56 5.98 0.50
C GLN A 578 -8.45 7.06 -0.57
N LEU A 579 -7.27 7.67 -0.66
CA LEU A 579 -7.01 8.82 -1.51
C LEU A 579 -5.71 8.63 -2.29
N MET A 580 -5.64 9.18 -3.49
CA MET A 580 -4.40 9.34 -4.24
C MET A 580 -4.16 10.82 -4.50
N TYR A 581 -2.95 11.28 -4.28
CA TYR A 581 -2.55 12.66 -4.53
C TYR A 581 -1.43 12.71 -5.56
N SER A 582 -1.62 13.50 -6.62
CA SER A 582 -0.57 13.77 -7.60
C SER A 582 0.12 15.09 -7.26
N SER A 583 1.38 15.01 -6.86
CA SER A 583 2.22 16.19 -6.59
C SER A 583 2.51 17.02 -7.84
N TRP A 584 2.32 16.45 -9.04
CA TRP A 584 2.46 17.14 -10.32
C TRP A 584 1.20 17.94 -10.67
N SER A 585 0.01 17.32 -10.61
CA SER A 585 -1.25 17.97 -11.00
C SER A 585 -1.92 18.75 -9.86
N LYS A 586 -1.51 18.49 -8.61
CA LYS A 586 -2.14 18.93 -7.36
C LYS A 586 -3.57 18.42 -7.16
N ALA A 587 -3.93 17.34 -7.86
CA ALA A 587 -5.25 16.72 -7.76
C ALA A 587 -5.28 15.67 -6.65
N VAL A 588 -6.42 15.62 -5.95
CA VAL A 588 -6.79 14.54 -5.03
C VAL A 588 -7.83 13.68 -5.72
N GLN A 589 -7.57 12.38 -5.80
CA GLN A 589 -8.49 11.35 -6.27
C GLN A 589 -9.02 10.58 -5.09
N VAL A 590 -10.35 10.40 -5.04
CA VAL A 590 -11.01 9.61 -4.02
C VAL A 590 -11.22 8.21 -4.55
N LEU A 591 -10.63 7.22 -3.88
CA LEU A 591 -10.84 5.81 -4.19
C LEU A 591 -11.98 5.23 -3.35
N SER A 592 -12.05 5.61 -2.08
CA SER A 592 -13.17 5.32 -1.18
C SER A 592 -13.30 6.38 -0.09
N ARG A 593 -14.52 6.65 0.38
CA ARG A 593 -14.79 7.40 1.60
C ARG A 593 -14.91 6.46 2.80
N SER A 594 -14.76 6.99 4.01
CA SER A 594 -14.89 6.19 5.22
C SER A 594 -16.34 5.71 5.40
N ALA A 595 -16.50 4.44 5.78
CA ALA A 595 -17.76 3.82 6.18
C ALA A 595 -17.85 3.60 7.70
N GLU A 596 -16.96 4.22 8.47
CA GLU A 596 -16.93 4.14 9.93
C GLU A 596 -18.03 5.02 10.54
N ASP A 597 -18.80 4.46 11.47
CA ASP A 597 -19.80 5.20 12.26
C ASP A 597 -19.26 5.59 13.64
N THR A 598 -18.12 5.03 14.04
CA THR A 598 -17.45 5.32 15.31
C THR A 598 -15.96 5.59 15.08
N GLN A 599 -15.36 6.34 16.01
CA GLN A 599 -13.93 6.60 16.07
C GLN A 599 -13.42 6.30 17.48
N LEU A 600 -12.13 5.98 17.60
CA LEU A 600 -11.48 5.84 18.90
C LEU A 600 -10.91 7.14 19.39
N VAL A 601 -11.14 7.42 20.67
CA VAL A 601 -10.53 8.52 21.40
C VAL A 601 -9.85 8.01 22.67
N ALA A 602 -8.84 8.74 23.12
CA ALA A 602 -8.17 8.46 24.38
C ALA A 602 -9.13 8.72 25.56
N ASP A 603 -9.16 7.80 26.53
CA ASP A 603 -9.92 7.96 27.77
C ASP A 603 -9.09 8.64 28.86
N ALA A 604 -9.68 9.56 29.63
CA ALA A 604 -8.99 10.20 30.75
C ALA A 604 -8.59 9.18 31.83
N ALA A 605 -9.38 8.13 32.04
CA ALA A 605 -9.08 7.04 32.98
C ALA A 605 -8.01 6.05 32.47
N GLY A 606 -7.57 6.22 31.22
CA GLY A 606 -6.63 5.33 30.54
C GLY A 606 -7.33 4.35 29.59
N GLY A 607 -6.60 3.87 28.59
CA GLY A 607 -7.17 3.10 27.48
C GLY A 607 -7.90 3.98 26.47
N VAL A 608 -8.79 3.38 25.70
CA VAL A 608 -9.54 4.05 24.63
C VAL A 608 -11.02 3.75 24.73
N ARG A 609 -11.84 4.62 24.15
CA ARG A 609 -13.27 4.43 24.02
C ARG A 609 -13.72 4.75 22.60
N GLU A 610 -14.74 4.03 22.14
CA GLU A 610 -15.41 4.35 20.88
C GLU A 610 -16.43 5.47 21.10
N VAL A 611 -16.47 6.41 20.16
CA VAL A 611 -17.46 7.49 20.13
C VAL A 611 -18.08 7.57 18.74
N PRO A 612 -19.36 7.95 18.61
CA PRO A 612 -19.98 8.18 17.32
C PRO A 612 -19.24 9.23 16.49
N ILE A 613 -19.23 9.03 15.17
CA ILE A 613 -18.81 10.05 14.20
C ILE A 613 -20.05 10.82 13.76
N GLU A 614 -20.06 12.13 14.02
CA GLU A 614 -21.11 13.03 13.54
C GLU A 614 -20.63 13.77 12.27
N GLY A 615 -21.52 13.94 11.28
CA GLY A 615 -21.26 14.74 10.08
C GLY A 615 -20.70 13.97 8.88
N ALA A 616 -19.81 14.61 8.13
CA ALA A 616 -19.36 14.12 6.82
C ALA A 616 -18.46 12.88 6.91
N ARG A 617 -18.65 11.93 5.98
CA ARG A 617 -17.81 10.72 5.81
C ARG A 617 -16.38 11.01 5.35
N GLN A 618 -16.11 12.23 4.86
CA GLN A 618 -14.77 12.69 4.50
C GLN A 618 -13.89 12.79 5.75
N VAL A 619 -12.71 12.17 5.73
CA VAL A 619 -11.75 12.23 6.84
C VAL A 619 -10.74 13.34 6.61
N LEU A 620 -10.18 13.42 5.41
CA LEU A 620 -9.15 14.38 5.02
C LEU A 620 -9.66 15.36 3.97
N ASN A 621 -9.35 16.64 4.17
CA ASN A 621 -9.50 17.65 3.13
C ASN A 621 -8.25 17.73 2.22
N ASP A 622 -8.41 18.33 1.04
CA ASP A 622 -7.35 18.38 0.03
C ASP A 622 -6.08 19.09 0.50
N ALA A 623 -6.22 20.12 1.34
CA ALA A 623 -5.08 20.85 1.91
C ALA A 623 -4.25 19.94 2.82
N LEU A 624 -4.90 19.18 3.71
CA LEU A 624 -4.25 18.22 4.59
C LEU A 624 -3.60 17.08 3.81
N VAL A 625 -4.27 16.56 2.77
CA VAL A 625 -3.70 15.56 1.84
C VAL A 625 -2.41 16.07 1.21
N ALA A 626 -2.41 17.32 0.72
CA ALA A 626 -1.22 17.93 0.14
C ALA A 626 -0.09 18.11 1.16
N ARG A 627 -0.40 18.52 2.41
CA ARG A 627 0.60 18.61 3.50
C ARG A 627 1.20 17.25 3.84
N LEU A 628 0.36 16.22 4.00
CA LEU A 628 0.79 14.85 4.28
C LEU A 628 1.71 14.33 3.17
N ALA A 629 1.33 14.49 1.90
CA ALA A 629 2.16 14.08 0.78
C ALA A 629 3.49 14.84 0.70
N ALA A 630 3.50 16.13 1.05
CA ALA A 630 4.73 16.91 1.13
C ALA A 630 5.66 16.43 2.25
N VAL A 631 5.11 16.03 3.41
CA VAL A 631 5.87 15.39 4.50
C VAL A 631 6.40 14.03 4.05
N GLY A 632 5.56 13.19 3.45
CA GLY A 632 5.97 11.87 2.94
C GLY A 632 7.12 11.96 1.94
N ARG A 633 7.07 12.92 1.00
CA ARG A 633 8.16 13.17 0.05
C ARG A 633 9.47 13.56 0.76
N GLN A 634 9.40 14.42 1.78
CA GLN A 634 10.59 14.85 2.53
C GLN A 634 11.18 13.70 3.35
N VAL A 635 10.32 12.88 3.97
CA VAL A 635 10.75 11.66 4.68
C VAL A 635 11.46 10.70 3.71
N LYS A 636 10.85 10.40 2.55
CA LYS A 636 11.48 9.60 1.49
C LYS A 636 12.87 10.14 1.09
N GLN A 637 12.98 11.45 0.84
CA GLN A 637 14.26 12.06 0.45
C GLN A 637 15.34 11.88 1.51
N ARG A 638 14.99 12.07 2.78
CA ARG A 638 15.93 11.97 3.90
C ARG A 638 16.27 10.53 4.29
N LEU A 639 15.46 9.56 3.89
CA LEU A 639 15.70 8.12 4.02
C LEU A 639 16.31 7.50 2.74
N GLY A 640 17.04 8.29 1.95
CA GLY A 640 17.80 7.78 0.80
C GLY A 640 16.98 7.55 -0.47
N ASN A 641 15.85 8.25 -0.63
CA ASN A 641 14.95 8.17 -1.79
C ASN A 641 14.29 6.81 -2.05
N VAL A 642 14.29 5.93 -1.05
CA VAL A 642 13.54 4.66 -1.09
C VAL A 642 12.07 4.97 -0.82
N ASP A 643 11.15 4.34 -1.57
CA ASP A 643 9.72 4.47 -1.29
C ASP A 643 9.39 4.01 0.13
N GLN A 644 8.52 4.76 0.80
CA GLN A 644 8.21 4.55 2.21
C GLN A 644 6.74 4.19 2.39
N ASP A 645 6.50 3.34 3.38
CA ASP A 645 5.24 3.08 4.06
C ASP A 645 5.30 3.78 5.43
N ILE A 646 4.44 4.79 5.63
CA ILE A 646 4.50 5.73 6.74
C ILE A 646 3.19 5.70 7.52
N GLU A 647 3.26 5.39 8.81
CA GLU A 647 2.15 5.58 9.75
C GLU A 647 2.18 7.02 10.26
N TRP A 648 1.04 7.69 10.19
CA TRP A 648 0.92 9.10 10.57
C TRP A 648 -0.34 9.36 11.40
N ALA A 649 -0.31 10.46 12.14
CA ALA A 649 -1.43 11.01 12.87
C ALA A 649 -1.44 12.53 12.71
N VAL A 650 -2.61 13.14 12.86
CA VAL A 650 -2.80 14.58 12.83
C VAL A 650 -3.43 15.01 14.15
N GLN A 651 -2.83 16.01 14.79
CA GLN A 651 -3.34 16.65 16.00
C GLN A 651 -3.36 18.16 15.77
N GLY A 652 -4.56 18.72 15.57
CA GLY A 652 -4.73 20.08 15.06
C GLY A 652 -3.98 20.25 13.75
N ASP A 653 -3.02 21.18 13.71
CA ASP A 653 -2.16 21.41 12.54
C ASP A 653 -0.90 20.55 12.50
N SER A 654 -0.60 19.81 13.56
CA SER A 654 0.65 19.05 13.68
C SER A 654 0.52 17.69 13.01
N ILE A 655 1.44 17.37 12.10
CA ILE A 655 1.61 16.04 11.53
C ILE A 655 2.61 15.26 12.39
N LEU A 656 2.17 14.12 12.90
CA LEU A 656 2.96 13.21 13.72
C LEU A 656 3.31 11.98 12.88
N ILE A 657 4.59 11.62 12.83
CA ILE A 657 5.06 10.37 12.23
C ILE A 657 5.17 9.32 13.33
N LEU A 658 4.38 8.25 13.19
CA LEU A 658 4.28 7.17 14.16
C LEU A 658 5.14 5.97 13.78
N GLN A 659 5.52 5.85 12.50
CA GLN A 659 6.46 4.87 11.96
C GLN A 659 6.83 5.25 10.52
N ALA A 660 8.01 4.87 10.05
CA ALA A 660 8.31 4.83 8.62
C ALA A 660 9.22 3.62 8.32
N ARG A 661 8.94 2.93 7.22
CA ARG A 661 9.71 1.78 6.74
C ARG A 661 9.73 1.75 5.21
N PRO A 662 10.75 1.13 4.58
CA PRO A 662 10.74 0.91 3.13
C PRO A 662 9.46 0.18 2.68
N TYR A 663 8.83 0.69 1.63
CA TYR A 663 7.69 0.04 1.00
C TYR A 663 8.17 -1.09 0.08
N ILE A 664 7.69 -2.30 0.32
CA ILE A 664 8.04 -3.49 -0.45
C ILE A 664 6.96 -3.71 -1.53
N ASP A 665 7.40 -3.69 -2.79
CA ASP A 665 6.56 -4.11 -3.91
C ASP A 665 6.52 -5.63 -3.98
N GLY A 666 5.34 -6.24 -4.01
CA GLY A 666 5.19 -7.71 -4.06
C GLY A 666 5.55 -8.34 -5.41
N SER A 667 6.12 -7.55 -6.33
CA SER A 667 6.46 -7.92 -7.70
C SER A 667 7.85 -8.55 -7.84
N GLN A 668 8.54 -8.86 -6.73
CA GLN A 668 9.85 -9.54 -6.72
C GLN A 668 9.84 -10.90 -6.04
#